data_AF-A0A7V9ZFD9-F1
#
_entry.id   AF-A0A7V9ZFD9-F1
#
_cell.length_a   1.000
_cell.length_b   1.000
_cell.length_c   1.000
_cell.angle_alpha   90.00
_cell.angle_beta   90.00
_cell.angle_gamma   90.00
#
_symmetry.space_group_name_H-M   'P 1'
#
loop_
_entity.id
_entity.type
_entity.pdbx_description
1 polymer ?
#
loop_
_entity_poly.entity_id
_entity_poly.type
_entity_poly.pdbx_seq_one_letter_code
_entity_poly.pdbx_strand_id
1 'polypeptide(L)'
;MPDSSAADAWLIPLLQELLPASALKTVEDAPGDSVWAAAIDHGFITSSDLLAAVARRSRLEVARTLDVSWIARDALPEYLARRFHVVPLRIVAGALEIATASPYDVHAEQAIAFAVGRPVRILLALPDAIAERIESAYGSLLDDKSAPSAGEPDAAGEHVVRLVDRIVAQGIDDRASDIHLEPEENGVAVRYRIDGMLRHSMLLPRTIGVPLVSRVKIMAEMDIADRLRPQGGHASVGVDGSRVDLRVSTLPASHGEKVVIRILDPRAAVRSLESLGLDSHDAPRMGRLLEVREGLVLVTGPTGSGKTTTLYAALRHIQQRGLNIITVEDPVEYRIPGVVQVQINDKAGLTFATALRSILRQDPDVVLIGEIRDRETAAIAIQAALTGHLVFATLHTNDACSSITRLTDLGVDAAKLSAALKGIVAQRLIRKLCADCRIVANDGVPTQLRQSLPIDVMVHTTVGCDACAMTGYKGRVAVTEIVLPDFELERAIASGTPAEGLTRVVRRAGARSLWQSALSQLVCGNTTGDELLRVLDQQVTTAADAYPTGDGHGVRKNSSGRRDVQYDSRHVAVSESLDQRVSPPTVPVTSVIAGVVDVYVIRPLSQGWRVLVMQRGDDTRCSGAWETVHGRIEPNERPEHAAVREVREESGLVIARLYNVTVQPFYLHSLGTVQLAVVFAAFVDEPGTVTLGDEHKDYEWLPVDQALSRFAWPREREAIGHITQLLATGSAGPVEDVLRVF
;
A
#
# COMPACT_ATOMS: atom_id res chain seq x y z
N MET A 1 -4.86 -8.06 60.27
CA MET A 1 -3.69 -8.52 59.51
C MET A 1 -4.21 -8.80 58.11
N PRO A 2 -3.70 -8.18 57.04
CA PRO A 2 -4.13 -8.59 55.71
C PRO A 2 -3.46 -9.94 55.38
N ASP A 3 -4.26 -10.90 54.92
CA ASP A 3 -3.84 -12.21 54.43
C ASP A 3 -2.71 -12.06 53.39
N SER A 4 -1.50 -12.49 53.75
CA SER A 4 -0.36 -12.60 52.84
C SER A 4 -0.32 -13.99 52.21
N SER A 5 -1.39 -14.40 51.53
CA SER A 5 -1.32 -15.60 50.70
C SER A 5 -0.56 -15.27 49.42
N ALA A 6 0.50 -16.03 49.11
CA ALA A 6 1.23 -15.96 47.85
C ALA A 6 0.27 -15.94 46.64
N ALA A 7 0.59 -15.18 45.59
CA ALA A 7 -0.28 -14.99 44.42
C ALA A 7 -0.55 -16.31 43.65
N ASP A 8 0.30 -17.30 43.86
CA ASP A 8 0.26 -18.64 43.28
C ASP A 8 -0.20 -19.72 44.28
N ALA A 9 -0.85 -19.36 45.40
CA ALA A 9 -1.37 -20.30 46.39
C ALA A 9 -2.34 -21.36 45.83
N TRP A 10 -2.92 -21.10 44.65
CA TRP A 10 -3.71 -22.08 43.89
C TRP A 10 -2.91 -23.33 43.47
N LEU A 11 -1.58 -23.30 43.53
CA LEU A 11 -0.70 -24.45 43.30
C LEU A 11 -0.74 -25.48 44.43
N ILE A 12 -1.11 -25.07 45.66
CA ILE A 12 -1.07 -25.96 46.84
C ILE A 12 -1.87 -27.25 46.59
N PRO A 13 -3.14 -27.22 46.15
CA PRO A 13 -3.90 -28.44 45.82
C PRO A 13 -3.23 -29.34 44.78
N LEU A 14 -2.53 -28.77 43.79
CA LEU A 14 -1.79 -29.53 42.79
C LEU A 14 -0.55 -30.18 43.41
N LEU A 15 0.17 -29.48 44.28
CA LEU A 15 1.34 -30.03 44.97
C LEU A 15 0.98 -31.14 45.96
N GLN A 16 -0.22 -31.15 46.54
CA GLN A 16 -0.68 -32.27 47.40
C GLN A 16 -0.76 -33.60 46.62
N GLU A 17 -1.01 -33.53 45.31
CA GLU A 17 -1.07 -34.71 44.43
C GLU A 17 0.32 -35.17 43.97
N LEU A 18 1.33 -34.30 44.05
CA LEU A 18 2.67 -34.52 43.49
C LEU A 18 3.75 -34.76 44.55
N LEU A 19 3.56 -34.25 45.78
CA LEU A 19 4.55 -34.24 46.85
C LEU A 19 4.04 -34.97 48.11
N PRO A 20 4.95 -35.58 48.90
CA PRO A 20 4.58 -36.13 50.20
C PRO A 20 4.17 -35.03 51.19
N ALA A 21 3.31 -35.35 52.15
CA ALA A 21 2.75 -34.39 53.12
C ALA A 21 3.83 -33.61 53.91
N SER A 22 4.99 -34.21 54.17
CA SER A 22 6.13 -33.54 54.82
C SER A 22 6.79 -32.47 53.94
N ALA A 23 6.88 -32.71 52.63
CA ALA A 23 7.42 -31.75 51.67
C ALA A 23 6.43 -30.60 51.42
N LEU A 24 5.13 -30.92 51.30
CA LEU A 24 4.07 -29.92 51.16
C LEU A 24 4.05 -28.93 52.33
N LYS A 25 4.12 -29.45 53.57
CA LYS A 25 4.17 -28.59 54.76
C LYS A 25 5.40 -27.67 54.78
N THR A 26 6.53 -28.15 54.27
CA THR A 26 7.75 -27.34 54.14
C THR A 26 7.56 -26.20 53.13
N VAL A 27 6.83 -26.43 52.04
CA VAL A 27 6.49 -25.39 51.05
C VAL A 27 5.48 -24.38 51.60
N GLU A 28 4.48 -24.84 52.38
CA GLU A 28 3.48 -23.97 53.03
C GLU A 28 4.08 -23.09 54.14
N ASP A 29 5.06 -23.62 54.88
CA ASP A 29 5.76 -22.93 55.96
C ASP A 29 6.93 -22.05 55.47
N ALA A 30 7.28 -22.10 54.17
CA ALA A 30 8.40 -21.36 53.60
C ALA A 30 8.13 -19.84 53.57
N PRO A 31 9.06 -19.00 54.04
CA PRO A 31 8.90 -17.55 53.96
C PRO A 31 9.10 -17.06 52.52
N GLY A 32 8.04 -16.54 51.89
CA GLY A 32 8.12 -15.96 50.54
C GLY A 32 6.75 -15.70 49.89
N ASP A 33 6.76 -14.99 48.77
CA ASP A 33 5.55 -14.60 48.03
C ASP A 33 5.18 -15.57 46.87
N SER A 34 5.90 -16.69 46.72
CA SER A 34 5.66 -17.70 45.66
C SER A 34 5.81 -19.15 46.15
N VAL A 35 4.71 -19.91 46.05
CA VAL A 35 4.63 -21.35 46.24
C VAL A 35 5.43 -22.11 45.18
N TRP A 36 5.45 -21.60 43.94
CA TRP A 36 6.26 -22.16 42.86
C TRP A 36 7.74 -22.17 43.23
N ALA A 37 8.30 -21.02 43.62
CA ALA A 37 9.71 -20.90 43.97
C ALA A 37 10.09 -21.81 45.15
N ALA A 38 9.28 -21.83 46.22
CA ALA A 38 9.53 -22.67 47.39
C ALA A 38 9.56 -24.17 47.05
N ALA A 39 8.70 -24.65 46.14
CA ALA A 39 8.70 -26.06 45.72
C ALA A 39 9.96 -26.45 44.93
N ILE A 40 10.52 -25.51 44.14
CA ILE A 40 11.73 -25.73 43.35
C ILE A 40 13.00 -25.60 44.20
N ASP A 41 13.09 -24.58 45.05
CA ASP A 41 14.29 -24.27 45.86
C ASP A 41 14.62 -25.38 46.87
N HIS A 42 13.59 -26.05 47.41
CA HIS A 42 13.76 -27.21 48.27
C HIS A 42 14.08 -28.51 47.50
N GLY A 43 14.08 -28.47 46.16
CA GLY A 43 14.41 -29.60 45.28
C GLY A 43 13.34 -30.69 45.26
N PHE A 44 12.11 -30.40 45.65
CA PHE A 44 11.03 -31.39 45.71
C PHE A 44 10.44 -31.73 44.34
N ILE A 45 10.48 -30.79 43.40
CA ILE A 45 10.01 -30.97 42.02
C ILE A 45 10.85 -30.08 41.08
N THR A 46 10.97 -30.46 39.81
CA THR A 46 11.63 -29.62 38.80
C THR A 46 10.65 -28.62 38.17
N SER A 47 11.15 -27.48 37.68
CA SER A 47 10.30 -26.47 37.03
C SER A 47 9.56 -27.01 35.81
N SER A 48 10.18 -27.94 35.07
CA SER A 48 9.57 -28.61 33.91
C SER A 48 8.44 -29.55 34.33
N ASP A 49 8.63 -30.34 35.39
CA ASP A 49 7.61 -31.28 35.86
C ASP A 49 6.40 -30.55 36.46
N LEU A 50 6.65 -29.46 37.20
CA LEU A 50 5.59 -28.62 37.75
C LEU A 50 4.80 -27.92 36.64
N LEU A 51 5.47 -27.37 35.61
CA LEU A 51 4.81 -26.77 34.45
C LEU A 51 3.97 -27.78 33.67
N ALA A 52 4.48 -29.00 33.48
CA ALA A 52 3.74 -30.07 32.82
C ALA A 52 2.49 -30.49 33.62
N ALA A 53 2.59 -30.52 34.96
CA ALA A 53 1.46 -30.79 35.83
C ALA A 53 0.40 -29.69 35.79
N VAL A 54 0.82 -28.42 35.79
CA VAL A 54 -0.08 -27.25 35.63
C VAL A 54 -0.77 -27.30 34.28
N ALA A 55 -0.05 -27.56 33.19
CA ALA A 55 -0.63 -27.68 31.85
C ALA A 55 -1.67 -28.79 31.75
N ARG A 56 -1.42 -29.95 32.38
CA ARG A 56 -2.39 -31.05 32.42
C ARG A 56 -3.66 -30.69 33.18
N ARG A 57 -3.54 -29.97 34.31
CA ARG A 57 -4.68 -29.56 35.14
C ARG A 57 -5.49 -28.44 34.49
N SER A 58 -4.84 -27.46 33.86
CA SER A 58 -5.50 -26.32 33.22
C SER A 58 -5.98 -26.60 31.80
N ARG A 59 -5.48 -27.68 31.16
CA ARG A 59 -5.73 -28.03 29.74
C ARG A 59 -5.24 -26.95 28.77
N LEU A 60 -4.22 -26.19 29.17
CA LEU A 60 -3.58 -25.18 28.33
C LEU A 60 -2.30 -25.73 27.68
N GLU A 61 -2.00 -25.24 26.48
CA GLU A 61 -0.77 -25.57 25.77
C GLU A 61 0.42 -24.84 26.39
N VAL A 62 1.56 -25.53 26.48
CA VAL A 62 2.84 -24.91 26.84
C VAL A 62 3.43 -24.25 25.60
N ALA A 63 3.87 -23.00 25.72
CA ALA A 63 4.50 -22.27 24.63
C ALA A 63 5.80 -22.99 24.18
N ARG A 64 5.89 -23.32 22.89
CA ARG A 64 7.09 -23.93 22.30
C ARG A 64 8.26 -22.96 22.23
N THR A 65 7.95 -21.71 21.94
CA THR A 65 8.90 -20.58 21.87
C THR A 65 8.27 -19.40 22.58
N LEU A 66 9.11 -18.56 23.18
CA LEU A 66 8.70 -17.27 23.73
C LEU A 66 9.03 -16.11 22.77
N ASP A 67 9.02 -16.37 21.47
CA ASP A 67 9.30 -15.33 20.48
C ASP A 67 8.20 -14.28 20.47
N VAL A 68 8.63 -13.05 20.75
CA VAL A 68 7.77 -11.87 20.81
C VAL A 68 7.82 -11.20 19.45
N SER A 69 6.72 -11.27 18.71
CA SER A 69 6.59 -10.48 17.50
C SER A 69 6.43 -9.00 17.87
N TRP A 70 7.01 -8.11 17.08
CA TRP A 70 6.96 -6.67 17.35
C TRP A 70 5.51 -6.16 17.42
N ILE A 71 4.58 -6.76 16.66
CA ILE A 71 3.16 -6.40 16.69
C ILE A 71 2.47 -6.84 17.99
N ALA A 72 2.89 -7.96 18.58
CA ALA A 72 2.38 -8.42 19.88
C ALA A 72 2.95 -7.56 21.02
N ARG A 73 4.24 -7.19 20.93
CA ARG A 73 4.89 -6.23 21.83
C ARG A 73 4.20 -4.87 21.83
N ASP A 74 3.95 -4.29 20.64
CA ASP A 74 3.34 -2.97 20.51
C ASP A 74 1.87 -2.96 20.92
N ALA A 75 1.16 -4.06 20.65
CA ALA A 75 -0.23 -4.22 21.03
C ALA A 75 -0.44 -4.26 22.55
N LEU A 76 0.48 -4.86 23.32
CA LEU A 76 0.38 -4.96 24.77
C LEU A 76 1.27 -3.90 25.46
N PRO A 77 0.69 -2.89 26.14
CA PRO A 77 1.46 -1.94 26.92
C PRO A 77 2.39 -2.60 27.96
N GLU A 78 3.64 -2.12 28.06
CA GLU A 78 4.67 -2.66 28.98
C GLU A 78 4.18 -2.77 30.43
N TYR A 79 3.48 -1.75 30.93
CA TYR A 79 3.00 -1.74 32.31
C TYR A 79 2.02 -2.89 32.60
N LEU A 80 1.26 -3.35 31.60
CA LEU A 80 0.35 -4.50 31.73
C LEU A 80 1.13 -5.82 31.68
N ALA A 81 2.10 -5.92 30.77
CA ALA A 81 3.00 -7.08 30.68
C ALA A 81 3.73 -7.31 32.02
N ARG A 82 4.27 -6.24 32.62
CA ARG A 82 4.94 -6.27 33.93
C ARG A 82 3.97 -6.54 35.08
N ARG A 83 2.83 -5.85 35.13
CA ARG A 83 1.84 -6.00 36.21
C ARG A 83 1.30 -7.43 36.29
N PHE A 84 0.96 -8.03 35.15
CA PHE A 84 0.35 -9.35 35.10
C PHE A 84 1.34 -10.49 34.86
N HIS A 85 2.64 -10.18 34.75
CA HIS A 85 3.70 -11.16 34.47
C HIS A 85 3.37 -12.02 33.23
N VAL A 86 3.15 -11.34 32.09
CA VAL A 86 2.81 -11.98 30.82
C VAL A 86 3.71 -11.49 29.68
N VAL A 87 3.98 -12.37 28.73
CA VAL A 87 4.75 -12.06 27.50
C VAL A 87 3.80 -12.14 26.30
N PRO A 88 3.70 -11.11 25.45
CA PRO A 88 2.90 -11.20 24.23
C PRO A 88 3.71 -11.87 23.12
N LEU A 89 3.26 -13.04 22.68
CA LEU A 89 4.01 -13.84 21.72
C LEU A 89 3.71 -13.39 20.29
N ARG A 90 2.43 -13.45 19.90
CA ARG A 90 2.00 -13.21 18.50
C ARG A 90 0.50 -12.97 18.43
N ILE A 91 0.05 -12.45 17.30
CA ILE A 91 -1.38 -12.34 16.98
C ILE A 91 -1.72 -13.39 15.92
N VAL A 92 -2.66 -14.27 16.21
CA VAL A 92 -3.10 -15.36 15.32
C VAL A 92 -4.62 -15.39 15.29
N ALA A 93 -5.20 -15.47 14.09
CA ALA A 93 -6.66 -15.50 13.89
C ALA A 93 -7.41 -14.36 14.63
N GLY A 94 -6.78 -13.19 14.76
CA GLY A 94 -7.37 -12.02 15.43
C GLY A 94 -7.20 -11.97 16.95
N ALA A 95 -6.70 -13.04 17.59
CA ALA A 95 -6.43 -13.11 19.03
C ALA A 95 -4.95 -12.88 19.36
N LEU A 96 -4.66 -12.23 20.50
CA LEU A 96 -3.31 -12.08 21.04
C LEU A 96 -2.94 -13.32 21.86
N GLU A 97 -1.93 -14.07 21.42
CA GLU A 97 -1.33 -15.13 22.22
C GLU A 97 -0.38 -14.55 23.26
N ILE A 98 -0.60 -14.88 24.53
CA ILE A 98 0.26 -14.50 25.64
C ILE A 98 0.81 -15.73 26.36
N ALA A 99 2.03 -15.64 26.87
CA ALA A 99 2.59 -16.62 27.80
C ALA A 99 2.47 -16.13 29.24
N THR A 100 2.02 -17.00 30.14
CA THR A 100 1.91 -16.74 31.59
C THR A 100 2.23 -18.00 32.42
N ALA A 101 2.59 -17.81 33.68
CA ALA A 101 2.68 -18.88 34.67
C ALA A 101 1.37 -19.03 35.49
N SER A 102 0.44 -18.07 35.36
CA SER A 102 -0.78 -17.97 36.16
C SER A 102 -2.03 -18.17 35.30
N PRO A 103 -2.41 -19.42 34.98
CA PRO A 103 -3.50 -19.71 34.03
C PRO A 103 -4.90 -19.35 34.53
N TYR A 104 -5.06 -19.05 35.81
CA TYR A 104 -6.36 -18.75 36.43
C TYR A 104 -6.56 -17.26 36.74
N ASP A 105 -5.66 -16.38 36.27
CA ASP A 105 -5.82 -14.93 36.42
C ASP A 105 -6.80 -14.37 35.37
N VAL A 106 -8.09 -14.51 35.66
CA VAL A 106 -9.18 -14.00 34.81
C VAL A 106 -9.13 -12.47 34.68
N HIS A 107 -8.60 -11.77 35.69
CA HIS A 107 -8.46 -10.31 35.66
C HIS A 107 -7.38 -9.87 34.68
N ALA A 108 -6.25 -10.58 34.62
CA ALA A 108 -5.22 -10.37 33.61
C ALA A 108 -5.78 -10.54 32.20
N GLU A 109 -6.47 -11.65 31.94
CA GLU A 109 -7.07 -11.94 30.62
C GLU A 109 -8.00 -10.81 30.16
N GLN A 110 -8.95 -10.40 31.02
CA GLN A 110 -9.92 -9.36 30.70
C GLN A 110 -9.29 -7.98 30.52
N ALA A 111 -8.36 -7.60 31.41
CA ALA A 111 -7.69 -6.31 31.35
C ALA A 111 -6.83 -6.18 30.08
N ILE A 112 -6.13 -7.25 29.72
CA ILE A 112 -5.32 -7.32 28.49
C ILE A 112 -6.24 -7.30 27.27
N ALA A 113 -7.28 -8.12 27.23
CA ALA A 113 -8.21 -8.16 26.10
C ALA A 113 -8.87 -6.80 25.84
N PHE A 114 -9.26 -6.10 26.90
CA PHE A 114 -9.81 -4.74 26.81
C PHE A 114 -8.78 -3.73 26.30
N ALA A 115 -7.56 -3.73 26.86
CA ALA A 115 -6.51 -2.79 26.47
C ALA A 115 -6.06 -2.98 25.02
N VAL A 116 -6.03 -4.22 24.55
CA VAL A 116 -5.59 -4.57 23.19
C VAL A 116 -6.75 -4.50 22.18
N GLY A 117 -8.01 -4.56 22.64
CA GLY A 117 -9.20 -4.56 21.79
C GLY A 117 -9.40 -5.89 21.04
N ARG A 118 -8.91 -7.00 21.60
CA ARG A 118 -8.86 -8.32 20.94
C ARG A 118 -9.02 -9.46 21.94
N PRO A 119 -9.50 -10.65 21.53
CA PRO A 119 -9.46 -11.84 22.37
C PRO A 119 -8.02 -12.22 22.73
N VAL A 120 -7.83 -12.81 23.91
CA VAL A 120 -6.52 -13.28 24.41
C VAL A 120 -6.51 -14.80 24.42
N ARG A 121 -5.42 -15.40 23.95
CA ARG A 121 -5.19 -16.85 23.98
C ARG A 121 -4.02 -17.14 24.91
N ILE A 122 -4.28 -17.84 26.01
CA ILE A 122 -3.28 -18.09 27.05
C ILE A 122 -2.46 -19.34 26.70
N LEU A 123 -1.13 -19.21 26.78
CA LEU A 123 -0.16 -20.28 26.75
C LEU A 123 0.65 -20.29 28.05
N LEU A 124 1.11 -21.46 28.45
CA LEU A 124 1.89 -21.62 29.68
C LEU A 124 3.39 -21.51 29.41
N ALA A 125 4.11 -20.88 30.33
CA ALA A 125 5.57 -20.82 30.33
C ALA A 125 6.14 -20.72 31.75
N LEU A 126 7.45 -20.93 31.88
CA LEU A 126 8.14 -20.85 33.16
C LEU A 126 8.20 -19.40 33.67
N PRO A 127 8.01 -19.16 34.98
CA PRO A 127 8.12 -17.82 35.58
C PRO A 127 9.42 -17.09 35.23
N ASP A 128 10.56 -17.76 35.33
CA ASP A 128 11.87 -17.16 35.04
C ASP A 128 12.02 -16.79 33.57
N ALA A 129 11.56 -17.66 32.67
CA ALA A 129 11.59 -17.43 31.23
C ALA A 129 10.65 -16.27 30.83
N ILE A 130 9.52 -16.13 31.52
CA ILE A 130 8.62 -14.98 31.37
C ILE A 130 9.31 -13.69 31.82
N ALA A 131 9.93 -13.68 33.00
CA ALA A 131 10.62 -12.51 33.53
C ALA A 131 11.77 -12.06 32.61
N GLU A 132 12.65 -13.00 32.22
CA GLU A 132 13.73 -12.74 31.28
C GLU A 132 13.21 -12.20 29.95
N ARG A 133 12.11 -12.78 29.45
CA ARG A 133 11.55 -12.35 28.18
C ARG A 133 10.82 -11.03 28.25
N ILE A 134 10.18 -10.66 29.36
CA ILE A 134 9.64 -9.32 29.57
C ILE A 134 10.79 -8.29 29.54
N GLU A 135 11.93 -8.58 30.16
CA GLU A 135 13.09 -7.69 30.07
C GLU A 135 13.66 -7.63 28.65
N SER A 136 13.79 -8.75 27.96
CA SER A 136 14.23 -8.73 26.55
C SER A 136 13.23 -8.02 25.62
N ALA A 137 11.93 -8.15 25.89
CA ALA A 137 10.85 -7.71 25.03
C ALA A 137 10.30 -6.32 25.38
N TYR A 138 10.61 -5.76 26.55
CA TYR A 138 10.17 -4.44 26.97
C TYR A 138 11.26 -3.63 27.64
N GLY A 139 12.25 -4.30 28.24
CA GLY A 139 13.43 -3.67 28.80
C GLY A 139 14.01 -2.67 27.83
N SER A 140 13.94 -1.42 28.25
CA SER A 140 14.72 -0.35 27.68
C SER A 140 16.20 -0.69 27.90
N LEU A 141 17.04 -0.47 26.88
CA LEU A 141 18.51 -0.43 27.01
C LEU A 141 19.00 0.70 27.94
N LEU A 142 18.15 1.22 28.83
CA LEU A 142 18.42 2.22 29.86
C LEU A 142 18.21 1.70 31.28
N ASP A 143 17.68 0.48 31.47
CA ASP A 143 17.60 -0.17 32.79
C ASP A 143 18.75 -1.16 33.01
N ASP A 144 19.97 -0.75 32.65
CA ASP A 144 21.10 -1.23 33.42
C ASP A 144 20.94 -0.66 34.84
N LYS A 145 21.07 -1.48 35.88
CA LYS A 145 21.06 -1.06 37.29
C LYS A 145 22.31 -0.24 37.65
N SER A 146 22.66 0.70 36.79
CA SER A 146 23.60 1.78 36.98
C SER A 146 22.91 3.06 36.50
N ALA A 147 21.99 3.57 37.32
CA ALA A 147 21.93 5.02 37.45
C ALA A 147 23.38 5.50 37.66
N PRO A 148 23.88 6.49 36.90
CA PRO A 148 25.26 6.90 37.04
C PRO A 148 25.48 7.28 38.50
N SER A 149 26.37 6.54 39.18
CA SER A 149 27.12 7.14 40.27
C SER A 149 27.71 8.41 39.67
N ALA A 150 27.35 9.56 40.24
CA ALA A 150 27.77 10.86 39.78
C ALA A 150 29.31 10.87 39.63
N GLY A 151 29.79 10.72 38.40
CA GLY A 151 31.22 10.69 38.11
C GLY A 151 31.60 9.77 36.96
N GLU A 152 31.19 10.10 35.73
CA GLU A 152 32.04 10.01 34.53
C GLU A 152 31.26 10.49 33.28
N PRO A 153 31.62 11.65 32.69
CA PRO A 153 30.85 12.29 31.61
C PRO A 153 30.96 11.63 30.22
N ASP A 154 31.87 10.66 30.00
CA ASP A 154 32.16 10.10 28.66
C ASP A 154 31.20 8.98 28.23
N ALA A 155 30.73 8.13 29.14
CA ALA A 155 29.88 6.98 28.82
C ALA A 155 28.49 7.40 28.27
N ALA A 156 27.88 8.44 28.85
CA ALA A 156 26.58 8.95 28.40
C ALA A 156 26.63 9.51 26.97
N GLY A 157 27.77 10.07 26.55
CA GLY A 157 27.98 10.56 25.19
C GLY A 157 27.99 9.43 24.17
N GLU A 158 28.65 8.31 24.49
CA GLU A 158 28.75 7.15 23.59
C GLU A 158 27.40 6.47 23.34
N HIS A 159 26.55 6.38 24.36
CA HIS A 159 25.18 5.84 24.21
C HIS A 159 24.31 6.69 23.28
N VAL A 160 24.42 8.02 23.35
CA VAL A 160 23.66 8.94 22.49
C VAL A 160 24.16 8.89 21.05
N VAL A 161 25.48 8.74 20.84
CA VAL A 161 26.06 8.52 19.50
C VAL A 161 25.44 7.30 18.85
N ARG A 162 25.49 6.14 19.52
CA ARG A 162 24.93 4.89 19.00
C ARG A 162 23.42 4.97 18.77
N LEU A 163 22.69 5.73 19.60
CA LEU A 163 21.26 5.95 19.42
C LEU A 163 20.97 6.74 18.14
N VAL A 164 21.67 7.85 17.90
CA VAL A 164 21.50 8.64 16.67
C VAL A 164 21.85 7.80 15.45
N ASP A 165 22.97 7.07 15.50
CA ASP A 165 23.40 6.22 14.38
C ASP A 165 22.35 5.14 14.06
N ARG A 166 21.72 4.53 15.08
CA ARG A 166 20.60 3.58 14.90
C ARG A 166 19.33 4.23 14.35
N ILE A 167 18.96 5.41 14.82
CA ILE A 167 17.79 6.15 14.29
C ILE A 167 17.99 6.45 12.81
N VAL A 168 19.20 6.87 12.41
CA VAL A 168 19.55 7.14 11.01
C VAL A 168 19.55 5.85 10.19
N ALA A 169 20.19 4.79 10.67
CA ALA A 169 20.23 3.49 10.00
C ALA A 169 18.83 2.93 9.78
N GLN A 170 17.99 2.90 10.83
CA GLN A 170 16.60 2.45 10.75
C GLN A 170 15.80 3.27 9.75
N GLY A 171 15.94 4.60 9.74
CA GLY A 171 15.26 5.46 8.76
C GLY A 171 15.67 5.15 7.31
N ILE A 172 16.94 4.77 7.08
CA ILE A 172 17.44 4.37 5.75
C ILE A 172 16.89 3.00 5.36
N ASP A 173 16.93 2.01 6.27
CA ASP A 173 16.44 0.65 6.05
C ASP A 173 14.92 0.64 5.75
N ASP A 174 14.16 1.46 6.48
CA ASP A 174 12.73 1.67 6.28
C ASP A 174 12.40 2.53 5.04
N ARG A 175 13.41 3.03 4.32
CA ARG A 175 13.28 3.88 3.13
C ARG A 175 12.51 5.17 3.42
N ALA A 176 12.74 5.76 4.58
CA ALA A 176 12.17 7.05 4.94
C ALA A 176 12.77 8.17 4.07
N SER A 177 11.95 9.16 3.69
CA SER A 177 12.44 10.38 3.04
C SER A 177 12.97 11.40 4.05
N ASP A 178 12.37 11.43 5.24
CA ASP A 178 12.70 12.37 6.30
C ASP A 178 12.57 11.67 7.66
N ILE A 179 13.54 11.91 8.56
CA ILE A 179 13.49 11.56 9.99
C ILE A 179 13.15 12.83 10.75
N HIS A 180 12.17 12.75 11.64
CA HIS A 180 11.70 13.84 12.47
C HIS A 180 12.00 13.53 13.94
N LEU A 181 12.74 14.41 14.60
CA LEU A 181 12.95 14.39 16.05
C LEU A 181 12.23 15.60 16.61
N GLU A 182 11.13 15.37 17.33
CA GLU A 182 10.22 16.43 17.74
C GLU A 182 10.13 16.48 19.25
N PRO A 183 10.53 17.59 19.89
CA PRO A 183 10.41 17.73 21.32
C PRO A 183 8.93 17.94 21.68
N GLU A 184 8.42 17.05 22.53
CA GLU A 184 7.08 17.06 23.10
C GLU A 184 7.16 17.25 24.63
N GLU A 185 6.02 17.45 25.28
CA GLU A 185 5.96 17.62 26.74
C GLU A 185 6.52 16.40 27.48
N ASN A 186 6.20 15.20 26.98
CA ASN A 186 6.56 13.92 27.61
C ASN A 186 7.90 13.33 27.12
N GLY A 187 8.61 13.97 26.18
CA GLY A 187 9.82 13.39 25.60
C GLY A 187 10.21 13.95 24.24
N VAL A 188 10.93 13.15 23.45
CA VAL A 188 11.23 13.44 22.04
C VAL A 188 10.62 12.36 21.17
N ALA A 189 9.62 12.72 20.37
CA ALA A 189 9.00 11.81 19.42
C ALA A 189 9.91 11.63 18.20
N VAL A 190 10.23 10.38 17.88
CA VAL A 190 10.94 10.00 16.65
C VAL A 190 9.93 9.51 15.64
N ARG A 191 9.85 10.20 14.50
CA ARG A 191 8.92 9.85 13.42
C ARG A 191 9.65 9.73 12.09
N TYR A 192 9.27 8.73 11.30
CA TYR A 192 9.79 8.56 9.94
C TYR A 192 8.73 8.94 8.92
N ARG A 193 9.12 9.66 7.88
CA ARG A 193 8.27 9.87 6.71
C ARG A 193 8.52 8.76 5.70
N ILE A 194 7.65 7.76 5.67
CA ILE A 194 7.75 6.61 4.77
C ILE A 194 6.63 6.71 3.74
N ASP A 195 6.98 6.68 2.46
CA ASP A 195 6.05 6.82 1.34
C ASP A 195 5.12 8.05 1.45
N GLY A 196 5.66 9.15 1.99
CA GLY A 196 4.97 10.43 2.19
C GLY A 196 4.19 10.56 3.51
N MET A 197 4.00 9.46 4.24
CA MET A 197 3.25 9.43 5.50
C MET A 197 4.17 9.47 6.71
N LEU A 198 3.86 10.31 7.70
CA LEU A 198 4.55 10.31 8.98
C LEU A 198 4.11 9.12 9.82
N ARG A 199 5.08 8.40 10.38
CA ARG A 199 4.87 7.25 11.25
C ARG A 199 5.63 7.46 12.55
N HIS A 200 4.93 7.28 13.67
CA HIS A 200 5.57 7.27 14.98
C HIS A 200 6.38 6.00 15.14
N SER A 201 7.65 6.11 15.50
CA SER A 201 8.54 4.98 15.72
C SER A 201 8.78 4.73 17.20
N MET A 202 9.17 5.77 17.94
CA MET A 202 9.45 5.66 19.37
C MET A 202 9.33 7.02 20.05
N LEU A 203 9.06 7.00 21.35
CA LEU A 203 9.13 8.17 22.22
C LEU A 203 10.35 8.03 23.13
N LEU A 204 11.25 9.00 23.04
CA LEU A 204 12.48 9.04 23.81
C LEU A 204 12.29 9.87 25.09
N PRO A 205 12.93 9.51 26.22
CA PRO A 205 12.85 10.31 27.44
C PRO A 205 13.31 11.75 27.23
N ARG A 206 12.65 12.71 27.91
CA ARG A 206 13.01 14.14 27.81
C ARG A 206 14.47 14.43 28.16
N THR A 207 15.06 13.65 29.06
CA THR A 207 16.45 13.78 29.50
C THR A 207 17.47 13.65 28.37
N ILE A 208 17.15 12.90 27.32
CA ILE A 208 18.08 12.67 26.20
C ILE A 208 17.88 13.64 25.03
N GLY A 209 16.87 14.53 25.07
CA GLY A 209 16.59 15.44 23.95
C GLY A 209 17.72 16.40 23.61
N VAL A 210 18.29 17.09 24.63
CA VAL A 210 19.41 18.01 24.41
C VAL A 210 20.69 17.30 23.91
N PRO A 211 21.11 16.16 24.52
CA PRO A 211 22.19 15.35 23.99
C PRO A 211 21.95 14.89 22.55
N LEU A 212 20.74 14.44 22.21
CA LEU A 212 20.36 13.95 20.88
C LEU A 212 20.53 15.04 19.83
N VAL A 213 19.98 16.25 20.07
CA VAL A 213 20.13 17.40 19.16
C VAL A 213 21.60 17.78 19.02
N SER A 214 22.36 17.80 20.12
CA SER A 214 23.78 18.16 20.10
C SER A 214 24.59 17.19 19.25
N ARG A 215 24.33 15.87 19.37
CA ARG A 215 24.96 14.85 18.53
C ARG A 215 24.64 15.04 17.05
N VAL A 216 23.37 15.34 16.72
CA VAL A 216 22.98 15.60 15.33
C VAL A 216 23.64 16.88 14.79
N LYS A 217 23.74 17.94 15.59
CA LYS A 217 24.44 19.18 15.22
C LYS A 217 25.94 18.93 14.96
N ILE A 218 26.60 18.14 15.81
CA ILE A 218 28.00 17.72 15.59
C ILE A 218 28.14 16.98 14.27
N MET A 219 27.26 16.01 14.02
CA MET A 219 27.27 15.22 12.79
C MET A 219 27.11 16.08 11.52
N ALA A 220 26.36 17.19 11.62
CA ALA A 220 26.06 18.09 10.51
C ALA A 220 26.90 19.38 10.49
N GLU A 221 27.98 19.45 11.28
CA GLU A 221 28.88 20.60 11.40
C GLU A 221 28.17 21.93 11.76
N MET A 222 27.17 21.86 12.63
CA MET A 222 26.37 23.00 13.10
C MET A 222 26.88 23.56 14.45
N ASP A 223 26.49 24.79 14.77
CA ASP A 223 26.81 25.40 16.07
C ASP A 223 25.92 24.82 17.18
N ILE A 224 26.54 24.10 18.11
CA ILE A 224 25.87 23.42 19.23
C ILE A 224 25.37 24.42 20.28
N ALA A 225 26.08 25.55 20.43
CA ALA A 225 25.77 26.57 21.43
C ALA A 225 24.58 27.43 21.02
N ASP A 226 24.42 27.69 19.72
CA ASP A 226 23.26 28.41 19.20
C ASP A 226 22.02 27.50 19.13
N ARG A 227 21.04 27.76 20.00
CA ARG A 227 19.76 27.03 20.03
C ARG A 227 18.56 27.92 19.75
N LEU A 228 18.82 29.19 19.41
CA LEU A 228 17.80 30.24 19.29
C LEU A 228 17.51 30.58 17.83
N ARG A 229 18.35 30.13 16.89
CA ARG A 229 18.16 30.35 15.46
C ARG A 229 18.03 29.02 14.71
N PRO A 230 17.24 28.98 13.62
CA PRO A 230 17.23 27.82 12.73
C PRO A 230 18.62 27.59 12.13
N GLN A 231 19.03 26.34 12.03
CA GLN A 231 20.32 25.96 11.44
C GLN A 231 20.14 24.89 10.36
N GLY A 232 21.02 24.91 9.36
CA GLY A 232 21.06 23.94 8.27
C GLY A 232 22.48 23.43 8.08
N GLY A 233 22.61 22.14 7.80
CA GLY A 233 23.89 21.46 7.71
C GLY A 233 23.77 20.17 6.90
N HIS A 234 24.91 19.58 6.59
CA HIS A 234 25.01 18.38 5.77
C HIS A 234 25.85 17.34 6.49
N ALA A 235 25.47 16.08 6.34
CA ALA A 235 26.22 14.95 6.85
C ALA A 235 26.24 13.84 5.80
N SER A 236 27.12 12.85 5.97
CA SER A 236 27.18 11.69 5.09
C SER A 236 27.46 10.44 5.93
N VAL A 237 26.68 9.39 5.69
CA VAL A 237 26.72 8.14 6.46
C VAL A 237 26.91 6.96 5.51
N GLY A 238 27.63 5.93 5.97
CA GLY A 238 27.79 4.67 5.23
C GLY A 238 26.80 3.63 5.72
N VAL A 239 25.94 3.13 4.85
CA VAL A 239 24.98 2.04 5.14
C VAL A 239 25.06 1.01 4.03
N ASP A 240 25.25 -0.27 4.37
CA ASP A 240 25.37 -1.40 3.43
C ASP A 240 26.35 -1.15 2.27
N GLY A 241 27.51 -0.57 2.59
CA GLY A 241 28.55 -0.25 1.60
C GLY A 241 28.20 0.90 0.64
N SER A 242 27.06 1.59 0.83
CA SER A 242 26.68 2.78 0.07
C SER A 242 26.74 4.03 0.92
N ARG A 243 27.20 5.13 0.32
CA ARG A 243 27.25 6.44 0.94
C ARG A 243 25.90 7.13 0.76
N VAL A 244 25.27 7.53 1.86
CA VAL A 244 23.98 8.23 1.89
C VAL A 244 24.23 9.64 2.43
N ASP A 245 23.82 10.64 1.67
CA ASP A 245 23.95 12.03 2.10
C ASP A 245 22.71 12.45 2.88
N LEU A 246 22.92 13.28 3.91
CA LEU A 246 21.88 13.74 4.81
C LEU A 246 21.86 15.27 4.79
N ARG A 247 20.66 15.84 4.69
CA ARG A 247 20.45 17.27 4.91
C ARG A 247 19.72 17.45 6.24
N VAL A 248 20.37 18.15 7.16
CA VAL A 248 19.87 18.33 8.52
C VAL A 248 19.39 19.76 8.68
N SER A 249 18.25 19.91 9.34
CA SER A 249 17.69 21.21 9.73
C SER A 249 17.28 21.17 11.20
N THR A 250 17.65 22.21 11.96
CA THR A 250 17.16 22.41 13.33
C THR A 250 16.31 23.67 13.41
N LEU A 251 15.25 23.62 14.22
CA LEU A 251 14.31 24.72 14.41
C LEU A 251 13.99 24.84 15.91
N PRO A 252 14.18 26.02 16.53
CA PRO A 252 13.74 26.25 17.91
C PRO A 252 12.23 26.04 18.07
N ALA A 253 11.82 25.31 19.11
CA ALA A 253 10.44 25.00 19.46
C ALA A 253 10.20 25.14 20.97
N SER A 254 8.95 25.03 21.42
CA SER A 254 8.55 25.27 22.81
C SER A 254 9.23 24.36 23.84
N HIS A 255 9.49 23.09 23.48
CA HIS A 255 10.06 22.08 24.39
C HIS A 255 11.52 21.73 24.09
N GLY A 256 12.17 22.44 23.16
CA GLY A 256 13.53 22.15 22.69
C GLY A 256 13.70 22.50 21.22
N GLU A 257 14.70 21.91 20.56
CA GLU A 257 14.87 22.05 19.11
C GLU A 257 14.20 20.89 18.38
N LYS A 258 13.38 21.20 17.38
CA LYS A 258 12.92 20.23 16.40
C LYS A 258 14.03 19.98 15.38
N VAL A 259 14.28 18.72 15.08
CA VAL A 259 15.26 18.31 14.07
C VAL A 259 14.56 17.57 12.95
N VAL A 260 14.93 17.88 11.71
CA VAL A 260 14.54 17.13 10.53
C VAL A 260 15.79 16.72 9.77
N ILE A 261 15.94 15.42 9.52
CA ILE A 261 17.02 14.84 8.73
C ILE A 261 16.40 14.32 7.43
N ARG A 262 16.67 14.96 6.31
CA ARG A 262 16.28 14.46 4.99
C ARG A 262 17.34 13.49 4.50
N ILE A 263 16.90 12.28 4.14
CA ILE A 263 17.74 11.23 3.59
C ILE A 263 17.80 11.41 2.07
N LEU A 264 19.02 11.61 1.54
CA LEU A 264 19.29 11.71 0.11
C LEU A 264 19.96 10.40 -0.34
N ASP A 265 19.13 9.41 -0.69
CA ASP A 265 19.61 8.13 -1.22
C ASP A 265 19.97 8.28 -2.72
N PRO A 266 21.24 8.18 -3.12
CA PRO A 266 21.64 8.29 -4.53
C PRO A 266 21.05 7.18 -5.41
N ARG A 267 20.64 6.03 -4.85
CA ARG A 267 19.93 4.97 -5.59
C ARG A 267 18.56 5.45 -6.07
N ALA A 268 17.90 6.32 -5.30
CA ALA A 268 16.63 6.93 -5.70
C ALA A 268 16.78 7.89 -6.89
N ALA A 269 17.99 8.40 -7.16
CA ALA A 269 18.28 9.21 -8.33
C ALA A 269 18.32 8.39 -9.64
N VAL A 270 18.40 7.04 -9.57
CA VAL A 270 18.60 6.15 -10.73
C VAL A 270 17.30 5.76 -11.44
N ARG A 271 16.20 6.45 -11.18
CA ARG A 271 14.91 6.08 -11.76
C ARG A 271 14.89 6.26 -13.28
N SER A 272 14.45 5.22 -13.97
CA SER A 272 14.09 5.26 -15.37
C SER A 272 12.66 5.78 -15.55
N LEU A 273 12.29 6.19 -16.77
CA LEU A 273 10.92 6.63 -17.07
C LEU A 273 9.89 5.52 -16.82
N GLU A 274 10.24 4.27 -17.11
CA GLU A 274 9.39 3.10 -16.89
C GLU A 274 9.11 2.91 -15.40
N SER A 275 10.08 3.24 -14.55
CA SER A 275 9.94 3.13 -13.08
C SER A 275 9.01 4.17 -12.44
N LEU A 276 8.53 5.16 -13.21
CA LEU A 276 7.52 6.12 -12.76
C LEU A 276 6.11 5.49 -12.68
N GLY A 277 5.90 4.37 -13.40
CA GLY A 277 4.65 3.63 -13.41
C GLY A 277 3.50 4.35 -14.15
N LEU A 278 3.84 5.07 -15.22
CA LEU A 278 2.88 5.65 -16.15
C LEU A 278 2.01 4.54 -16.77
N ASP A 279 0.72 4.79 -16.93
CA ASP A 279 -0.20 3.82 -17.54
C ASP A 279 -0.05 3.79 -19.07
N SER A 280 -0.76 2.87 -19.72
CA SER A 280 -0.72 2.68 -21.17
C SER A 280 -1.20 3.90 -21.98
N HIS A 281 -1.89 4.85 -21.34
CA HIS A 281 -2.37 6.07 -21.95
C HIS A 281 -1.37 7.22 -21.84
N ASP A 282 -0.72 7.35 -20.68
CA ASP A 282 0.18 8.46 -20.38
C ASP A 282 1.62 8.17 -20.82
N ALA A 283 2.07 6.92 -20.81
CA ALA A 283 3.43 6.56 -21.25
C ALA A 283 3.74 7.00 -22.70
N PRO A 284 2.87 6.77 -23.71
CA PRO A 284 3.13 7.26 -25.07
C PRO A 284 3.12 8.79 -25.18
N ARG A 285 2.32 9.48 -24.36
CA ARG A 285 2.29 10.96 -24.32
C ARG A 285 3.57 11.53 -23.74
N MET A 286 4.08 10.93 -22.66
CA MET A 286 5.40 11.27 -22.12
C MET A 286 6.49 11.03 -23.18
N GLY A 287 6.44 9.91 -23.89
CA GLY A 287 7.36 9.63 -25.02
C GLY A 287 7.40 10.77 -26.04
N ARG A 288 6.23 11.24 -26.48
CA ARG A 288 6.14 12.39 -27.42
C ARG A 288 6.75 13.68 -26.86
N LEU A 289 6.59 13.96 -25.57
CA LEU A 289 7.23 15.13 -24.94
C LEU A 289 8.74 15.05 -24.93
N LEU A 290 9.29 13.85 -24.81
CA LEU A 290 10.74 13.63 -24.80
C LEU A 290 11.32 13.77 -26.20
N GLU A 291 10.56 13.57 -27.27
CA GLU A 291 10.98 13.75 -28.66
C GLU A 291 11.06 15.21 -29.10
N VAL A 292 10.45 16.13 -28.35
CA VAL A 292 10.49 17.58 -28.60
C VAL A 292 11.94 18.09 -28.58
N ARG A 293 12.28 18.97 -29.53
CA ARG A 293 13.63 19.55 -29.68
C ARG A 293 13.76 20.97 -29.15
N GLU A 294 12.66 21.71 -29.10
CA GLU A 294 12.61 23.09 -28.63
C GLU A 294 11.22 23.40 -28.04
N GLY A 295 11.15 24.43 -27.22
CA GLY A 295 9.92 24.86 -26.57
C GLY A 295 9.88 24.52 -25.08
N LEU A 296 8.75 24.81 -24.44
CA LEU A 296 8.57 24.71 -23.00
C LEU A 296 7.76 23.45 -22.63
N VAL A 297 8.33 22.61 -21.77
CA VAL A 297 7.64 21.49 -21.12
C VAL A 297 7.56 21.76 -19.62
N LEU A 298 6.33 21.80 -19.10
CA LEU A 298 6.07 22.09 -17.69
C LEU A 298 5.78 20.81 -16.92
N VAL A 299 6.37 20.66 -15.74
CA VAL A 299 5.97 19.64 -14.77
C VAL A 299 5.41 20.34 -13.54
N THR A 300 4.13 20.10 -13.22
CA THR A 300 3.44 20.81 -12.14
C THR A 300 2.87 19.86 -11.09
N GLY A 301 2.71 20.38 -9.88
CA GLY A 301 2.17 19.67 -8.72
C GLY A 301 2.69 20.25 -7.41
N PRO A 302 2.09 19.86 -6.27
CA PRO A 302 2.50 20.32 -4.94
C PRO A 302 3.89 19.78 -4.58
N THR A 303 4.37 20.19 -3.41
CA THR A 303 5.60 19.65 -2.83
C THR A 303 5.45 18.14 -2.61
N GLY A 304 6.49 17.37 -2.94
CA GLY A 304 6.48 15.92 -2.76
C GLY A 304 5.70 15.13 -3.83
N SER A 305 5.23 15.78 -4.91
CA SER A 305 4.56 15.09 -6.03
C SER A 305 5.50 14.38 -7.00
N GLY A 306 6.81 14.41 -6.76
CA GLY A 306 7.81 13.71 -7.59
C GLY A 306 8.28 14.45 -8.84
N LYS A 307 8.05 15.79 -8.95
CA LYS A 307 8.43 16.60 -10.12
C LYS A 307 9.90 16.45 -10.51
N THR A 308 10.81 16.66 -9.55
CA THR A 308 12.26 16.55 -9.76
C THR A 308 12.65 15.15 -10.23
N THR A 309 12.04 14.11 -9.64
CA THR A 309 12.28 12.71 -10.03
C THR A 309 11.87 12.45 -11.48
N THR A 310 10.70 12.94 -11.91
CA THR A 310 10.23 12.81 -13.29
C THR A 310 11.14 13.59 -14.25
N LEU A 311 11.54 14.80 -13.90
CA LEU A 311 12.45 15.61 -14.72
C LEU A 311 13.84 14.98 -14.85
N TYR A 312 14.39 14.43 -13.76
CA TYR A 312 15.69 13.74 -13.81
C TYR A 312 15.62 12.47 -14.66
N ALA A 313 14.52 11.72 -14.60
CA ALA A 313 14.29 10.58 -15.50
C ALA A 313 14.20 11.01 -16.97
N ALA A 314 13.51 12.13 -17.25
CA ALA A 314 13.44 12.72 -18.59
C ALA A 314 14.82 13.17 -19.09
N LEU A 315 15.61 13.87 -18.28
CA LEU A 315 16.95 14.33 -18.63
C LEU A 315 17.87 13.15 -18.97
N ARG A 316 17.83 12.07 -18.21
CA ARG A 316 18.61 10.85 -18.49
C ARG A 316 18.23 10.19 -19.82
N HIS A 317 16.94 10.17 -20.13
CA HIS A 317 16.46 9.62 -21.40
C HIS A 317 16.97 10.43 -22.60
N ILE A 318 16.87 11.77 -22.54
CA ILE A 318 17.31 12.63 -23.65
C ILE A 318 18.84 12.77 -23.74
N GLN A 319 19.57 12.56 -22.64
CA GLN A 319 21.03 12.62 -22.61
C GLN A 319 21.69 11.63 -23.57
N GLN A 320 21.02 10.51 -23.89
CA GLN A 320 21.47 9.52 -24.87
C GLN A 320 21.70 10.12 -26.28
N ARG A 321 21.22 11.34 -26.53
CA ARG A 321 21.37 12.07 -27.78
C ARG A 321 22.66 12.88 -27.90
N GLY A 322 23.47 12.96 -26.84
CA GLY A 322 24.73 13.72 -26.83
C GLY A 322 24.54 15.24 -26.79
N LEU A 323 23.47 15.71 -26.14
CA LEU A 323 23.09 17.13 -26.03
C LEU A 323 23.83 17.83 -24.88
N ASN A 324 24.05 19.14 -25.01
CA ASN A 324 24.50 20.00 -23.92
C ASN A 324 23.32 20.35 -23.00
N ILE A 325 23.28 19.72 -21.82
CA ILE A 325 22.21 19.88 -20.83
C ILE A 325 22.72 20.67 -19.64
N ILE A 326 22.04 21.79 -19.34
CA ILE A 326 22.38 22.66 -18.21
C ILE A 326 21.15 22.88 -17.32
N THR A 327 21.29 22.75 -16.00
CA THR A 327 20.20 22.95 -15.03
C THR A 327 20.50 24.11 -14.09
N VAL A 328 19.44 24.74 -13.57
CA VAL A 328 19.50 25.69 -12.44
C VAL A 328 18.52 25.26 -11.36
N GLU A 329 18.99 25.01 -10.14
CA GLU A 329 18.24 24.30 -9.08
C GLU A 329 18.47 24.89 -7.68
N ASP A 330 17.51 24.75 -6.76
CA ASP A 330 17.56 25.28 -5.39
C ASP A 330 17.05 24.26 -4.35
N PRO A 331 17.92 23.37 -3.81
CA PRO A 331 19.28 23.05 -4.26
C PRO A 331 19.28 21.96 -5.35
N VAL A 332 20.49 21.57 -5.79
CA VAL A 332 20.66 20.34 -6.59
C VAL A 332 20.43 19.13 -5.67
N GLU A 333 19.41 18.31 -5.98
CA GLU A 333 19.03 17.16 -5.13
C GLU A 333 20.03 16.00 -5.25
N TYR A 334 20.43 15.66 -6.48
CA TYR A 334 21.44 14.63 -6.77
C TYR A 334 22.24 15.00 -8.02
N ARG A 335 23.49 14.53 -8.08
CA ARG A 335 24.34 14.72 -9.26
C ARG A 335 23.95 13.76 -10.38
N ILE A 336 23.72 14.30 -11.57
CA ILE A 336 23.48 13.55 -12.80
C ILE A 336 24.77 13.59 -13.63
N PRO A 337 25.46 12.44 -13.84
CA PRO A 337 26.65 12.41 -14.68
C PRO A 337 26.38 12.99 -16.06
N GLY A 338 27.27 13.84 -16.57
CA GLY A 338 27.16 14.43 -17.91
C GLY A 338 26.10 15.54 -18.06
N VAL A 339 25.53 16.04 -16.96
CA VAL A 339 24.67 17.24 -16.94
C VAL A 339 25.37 18.31 -16.12
N VAL A 340 25.41 19.55 -16.61
CA VAL A 340 25.95 20.69 -15.86
C VAL A 340 24.85 21.23 -14.94
N GLN A 341 25.00 21.03 -13.62
CA GLN A 341 23.97 21.46 -12.65
C GLN A 341 24.45 22.67 -11.86
N VAL A 342 23.74 23.79 -12.00
CA VAL A 342 24.02 25.05 -11.29
C VAL A 342 23.09 25.16 -10.09
N GLN A 343 23.68 25.30 -8.90
CA GLN A 343 22.92 25.55 -7.68
C GLN A 343 22.76 27.06 -7.42
N ILE A 344 21.55 27.48 -7.04
CA ILE A 344 21.28 28.86 -6.61
C ILE A 344 22.16 29.24 -5.40
N ASN A 345 22.65 30.48 -5.44
CA ASN A 345 23.40 31.08 -4.34
C ASN A 345 23.02 32.56 -4.20
N ASP A 346 21.95 32.80 -3.44
CA ASP A 346 21.44 34.15 -3.21
C ASP A 346 22.47 35.07 -2.54
N LYS A 347 23.33 34.54 -1.66
CA LYS A 347 24.39 35.32 -0.99
C LYS A 347 25.43 35.86 -1.99
N ALA A 348 25.68 35.13 -3.08
CA ALA A 348 26.55 35.55 -4.16
C ALA A 348 25.81 36.30 -5.29
N GLY A 349 24.51 36.53 -5.15
CA GLY A 349 23.67 37.14 -6.18
C GLY A 349 23.32 36.22 -7.35
N LEU A 350 23.57 34.91 -7.24
CA LEU A 350 23.27 33.92 -8.27
C LEU A 350 21.85 33.38 -8.08
N THR A 351 20.87 34.17 -8.53
CA THR A 351 19.43 33.85 -8.53
C THR A 351 19.00 33.05 -9.79
N PHE A 352 17.77 32.51 -9.82
CA PHE A 352 17.24 31.80 -11.00
C PHE A 352 17.37 32.63 -12.29
N ALA A 353 16.92 33.89 -12.28
CA ALA A 353 16.95 34.75 -13.45
C ALA A 353 18.40 35.07 -13.92
N THR A 354 19.32 35.33 -12.99
CA THR A 354 20.71 35.69 -13.33
C THR A 354 21.51 34.47 -13.82
N ALA A 355 21.31 33.31 -13.18
CA ALA A 355 21.87 32.04 -13.63
C ALA A 355 21.33 31.68 -15.02
N LEU A 356 20.02 31.74 -15.24
CA LEU A 356 19.40 31.39 -16.52
C LEU A 356 19.92 32.26 -17.68
N ARG A 357 20.07 33.58 -17.49
CA ARG A 357 20.70 34.45 -18.50
C ARG A 357 22.11 34.01 -18.87
N SER A 358 22.87 33.54 -17.87
CA SER A 358 24.24 33.10 -18.08
C SER A 358 24.30 31.75 -18.78
N ILE A 359 23.41 30.83 -18.41
CA ILE A 359 23.23 29.52 -19.04
C ILE A 359 22.94 29.67 -20.54
N LEU A 360 22.08 30.59 -20.94
CA LEU A 360 21.77 30.82 -22.37
C LEU A 360 22.95 31.32 -23.21
N ARG A 361 24.08 31.70 -22.58
CA ARG A 361 25.35 32.02 -23.27
C ARG A 361 26.36 30.87 -23.20
N GLN A 362 25.95 29.69 -22.77
CA GLN A 362 26.79 28.49 -22.68
C GLN A 362 26.47 27.47 -23.77
N ASP A 363 25.80 27.90 -24.84
CA ASP A 363 25.38 27.06 -25.97
C ASP A 363 24.58 25.81 -25.54
N PRO A 364 23.54 25.95 -24.66
CA PRO A 364 22.78 24.78 -24.22
C PRO A 364 21.81 24.31 -25.30
N ASP A 365 21.62 23.00 -25.43
CA ASP A 365 20.50 22.43 -26.19
C ASP A 365 19.25 22.32 -25.31
N VAL A 366 19.45 21.95 -24.03
CA VAL A 366 18.39 21.71 -23.06
C VAL A 366 18.68 22.48 -21.78
N VAL A 367 17.66 23.18 -21.28
CA VAL A 367 17.72 23.91 -20.02
C VAL A 367 16.66 23.38 -19.06
N LEU A 368 17.06 22.98 -17.84
CA LEU A 368 16.13 22.71 -16.76
C LEU A 368 16.13 23.85 -15.75
N ILE A 369 14.95 24.38 -15.47
CA ILE A 369 14.70 25.40 -14.44
C ILE A 369 13.99 24.71 -13.29
N GLY A 370 14.65 24.65 -12.13
CA GLY A 370 14.15 23.98 -10.94
C GLY A 370 12.72 24.39 -10.61
N GLU A 371 12.40 25.68 -10.72
CA GLU A 371 11.04 26.20 -10.62
C GLU A 371 10.93 27.63 -11.18
N ILE A 372 9.72 28.02 -11.60
CA ILE A 372 9.39 29.38 -11.99
C ILE A 372 8.58 30.04 -10.87
N ARG A 373 9.21 30.91 -10.09
CA ARG A 373 8.56 31.64 -8.97
C ARG A 373 8.08 33.04 -9.36
N ASP A 374 8.78 33.68 -10.30
CA ASP A 374 8.62 35.11 -10.60
C ASP A 374 8.51 35.40 -12.11
N ARG A 375 8.12 36.64 -12.41
CA ARG A 375 7.94 37.16 -13.78
C ARG A 375 9.22 37.10 -14.60
N GLU A 376 10.35 37.43 -13.98
CA GLU A 376 11.62 37.59 -14.68
C GLU A 376 12.11 36.23 -15.21
N THR A 377 12.12 35.23 -14.33
CA THR A 377 12.45 33.84 -14.65
C THR A 377 11.49 33.29 -15.70
N ALA A 378 10.18 33.53 -15.55
CA ALA A 378 9.17 33.10 -16.52
C ALA A 378 9.41 33.71 -17.92
N ALA A 379 9.70 35.01 -17.99
CA ALA A 379 9.95 35.71 -19.24
C ALA A 379 11.19 35.14 -19.96
N ILE A 380 12.29 34.91 -19.22
CA ILE A 380 13.51 34.35 -19.80
C ILE A 380 13.28 32.91 -20.27
N ALA A 381 12.57 32.08 -19.50
CA ALA A 381 12.23 30.71 -19.87
C ALA A 381 11.45 30.64 -21.19
N ILE A 382 10.44 31.51 -21.35
CA ILE A 382 9.64 31.60 -22.57
C ILE A 382 10.47 32.10 -23.75
N GLN A 383 11.36 33.08 -23.54
CA GLN A 383 12.25 33.52 -24.62
C GLN A 383 13.24 32.42 -25.03
N ALA A 384 13.81 31.67 -24.08
CA ALA A 384 14.67 30.52 -24.39
C ALA A 384 13.94 29.48 -25.23
N ALA A 385 12.71 29.12 -24.82
CA ALA A 385 11.84 28.20 -25.54
C ALA A 385 11.53 28.64 -26.98
N LEU A 386 11.30 29.94 -27.20
CA LEU A 386 11.03 30.51 -28.53
C LEU A 386 12.28 30.70 -29.40
N THR A 387 13.48 30.59 -28.82
CA THR A 387 14.76 30.79 -29.51
C THR A 387 15.49 29.47 -29.78
N GLY A 388 14.77 28.35 -29.77
CA GLY A 388 15.28 27.05 -30.20
C GLY A 388 15.81 26.15 -29.07
N HIS A 389 15.61 26.51 -27.81
CA HIS A 389 16.01 25.68 -26.68
C HIS A 389 14.86 24.80 -26.19
N LEU A 390 15.16 23.56 -25.79
CA LEU A 390 14.21 22.77 -25.03
C LEU A 390 14.29 23.18 -23.55
N VAL A 391 13.19 23.69 -23.00
CA VAL A 391 13.12 24.18 -21.62
C VAL A 391 12.20 23.28 -20.81
N PHE A 392 12.76 22.63 -19.78
CA PHE A 392 11.98 22.00 -18.72
C PHE A 392 11.85 22.95 -17.54
N ALA A 393 10.66 23.08 -16.98
CA ALA A 393 10.47 23.88 -15.77
C ALA A 393 9.40 23.30 -14.85
N THR A 394 9.48 23.62 -13.56
CA THR A 394 8.41 23.28 -12.61
C THR A 394 7.57 24.46 -12.17
N LEU A 395 6.31 24.15 -11.84
CA LEU A 395 5.37 25.05 -11.17
C LEU A 395 4.66 24.32 -10.02
N HIS A 396 4.07 25.10 -9.13
CA HIS A 396 3.28 24.61 -8.00
C HIS A 396 1.79 24.88 -8.23
N THR A 397 1.19 24.22 -9.23
CA THR A 397 -0.27 24.26 -9.47
C THR A 397 -0.90 22.90 -9.23
N ASN A 398 -2.22 22.91 -8.99
CA ASN A 398 -2.93 21.68 -8.64
C ASN A 398 -3.21 20.79 -9.86
N ASP A 399 -3.43 21.40 -11.02
CA ASP A 399 -3.72 20.76 -12.30
C ASP A 399 -2.91 21.41 -13.45
N ALA A 400 -3.01 20.82 -14.64
CA ALA A 400 -2.26 21.24 -15.81
C ALA A 400 -2.70 22.63 -16.32
N CYS A 401 -4.01 22.87 -16.48
CA CYS A 401 -4.53 24.13 -17.03
C CYS A 401 -4.22 25.33 -16.13
N SER A 402 -4.27 25.15 -14.81
CA SER A 402 -3.91 26.20 -13.84
C SER A 402 -2.46 26.66 -13.99
N SER A 403 -1.56 25.84 -14.55
CA SER A 403 -0.17 26.25 -14.82
C SER A 403 -0.07 27.31 -15.93
N ILE A 404 -0.98 27.25 -16.92
CA ILE A 404 -1.09 28.24 -17.99
C ILE A 404 -1.53 29.57 -17.38
N THR A 405 -2.62 29.55 -16.60
CA THR A 405 -3.12 30.75 -15.90
C THR A 405 -2.04 31.34 -14.99
N ARG A 406 -1.31 30.50 -14.25
CA ARG A 406 -0.21 30.95 -13.38
C ARG A 406 0.89 31.70 -14.13
N LEU A 407 1.28 31.24 -15.32
CA LEU A 407 2.27 31.94 -16.13
C LEU A 407 1.74 33.28 -16.65
N THR A 408 0.47 33.33 -17.05
CA THR A 408 -0.20 34.58 -17.43
C THR A 408 -0.27 35.57 -16.25
N ASP A 409 -0.60 35.10 -15.04
CA ASP A 409 -0.63 35.91 -13.82
C ASP A 409 0.75 36.47 -13.44
N LEU A 410 1.80 35.69 -13.71
CA LEU A 410 3.19 36.16 -13.57
C LEU A 410 3.54 37.24 -14.62
N GLY A 411 2.71 37.45 -15.65
CA GLY A 411 2.88 38.48 -16.68
C GLY A 411 3.49 37.96 -17.98
N VAL A 412 3.45 36.65 -18.23
CA VAL A 412 3.79 36.09 -19.53
C VAL A 412 2.66 36.40 -20.52
N ASP A 413 3.01 36.92 -21.69
CA ASP A 413 2.07 37.16 -22.77
C ASP A 413 1.46 35.85 -23.29
N ALA A 414 0.14 35.81 -23.42
CA ALA A 414 -0.60 34.59 -23.75
C ALA A 414 -0.27 34.06 -25.16
N ALA A 415 -0.01 34.94 -26.13
CA ALA A 415 0.39 34.52 -27.48
C ALA A 415 1.80 33.92 -27.46
N LYS A 416 2.74 34.51 -26.71
CA LYS A 416 4.08 33.91 -26.52
C LYS A 416 4.03 32.56 -25.80
N LEU A 417 3.18 32.44 -24.77
CA LEU A 417 3.00 31.17 -24.07
C LEU A 417 2.41 30.10 -24.98
N SER A 418 1.40 30.44 -25.76
CA SER A 418 0.78 29.56 -26.76
C SER A 418 1.82 29.02 -27.75
N ALA A 419 2.68 29.89 -28.29
CA ALA A 419 3.72 29.48 -29.24
C ALA A 419 4.85 28.64 -28.60
N ALA A 420 5.20 28.93 -27.35
CA ALA A 420 6.31 28.29 -26.65
C ALA A 420 5.95 26.91 -26.06
N LEU A 421 4.73 26.74 -25.58
CA LEU A 421 4.32 25.57 -24.80
C LEU A 421 4.22 24.31 -25.68
N LYS A 422 4.89 23.23 -25.28
CA LYS A 422 4.86 21.92 -25.96
C LYS A 422 4.24 20.81 -25.11
N GLY A 423 4.13 21.02 -23.81
CA GLY A 423 3.50 20.05 -22.94
C GLY A 423 3.39 20.49 -21.49
N ILE A 424 2.40 19.90 -20.81
CA ILE A 424 2.25 20.03 -19.37
C ILE A 424 2.03 18.64 -18.78
N VAL A 425 2.79 18.30 -17.74
CA VAL A 425 2.64 17.11 -16.93
C VAL A 425 2.23 17.56 -15.53
N ALA A 426 0.94 17.49 -15.22
CA ALA A 426 0.50 17.60 -13.82
C ALA A 426 0.66 16.25 -13.14
N GLN A 427 1.23 16.25 -11.93
CA GLN A 427 1.61 15.01 -11.24
C GLN A 427 1.19 14.99 -9.77
N ARG A 428 0.82 13.79 -9.30
CA ARG A 428 0.71 13.39 -7.89
C ARG A 428 1.39 12.04 -7.69
N LEU A 429 1.69 11.71 -6.43
CA LEU A 429 2.15 10.39 -6.04
C LEU A 429 1.11 9.75 -5.12
N ILE A 430 0.70 8.54 -5.47
CA ILE A 430 -0.10 7.67 -4.61
C ILE A 430 0.75 6.49 -4.15
N ARG A 431 0.47 5.96 -2.96
CA ARG A 431 1.17 4.79 -2.43
C ARG A 431 0.80 3.55 -3.24
N LYS A 432 1.82 2.74 -3.55
CA LYS A 432 1.65 1.49 -4.29
C LYS A 432 1.36 0.36 -3.32
N LEU A 433 0.36 -0.48 -3.61
CA LEU A 433 0.08 -1.68 -2.83
C LEU A 433 1.30 -2.60 -2.74
N CYS A 434 1.53 -3.18 -1.57
CA CYS A 434 2.57 -4.17 -1.36
C CYS A 434 2.29 -5.41 -2.21
N ALA A 435 3.23 -5.79 -3.07
CA ALA A 435 3.07 -6.96 -3.95
C ALA A 435 2.96 -8.27 -3.16
N ASP A 436 3.56 -8.34 -1.98
CA ASP A 436 3.67 -9.57 -1.17
C ASP A 436 2.39 -9.88 -0.38
N CYS A 437 1.57 -8.88 -0.07
CA CYS A 437 0.39 -9.05 0.79
C CYS A 437 -0.91 -8.43 0.26
N ARG A 438 -0.92 -7.84 -0.94
CA ARG A 438 -2.18 -7.33 -1.51
C ARG A 438 -3.12 -8.50 -1.80
N ILE A 439 -4.40 -8.29 -1.52
CA ILE A 439 -5.47 -9.25 -1.83
C ILE A 439 -6.55 -8.56 -2.64
N VAL A 440 -7.33 -9.34 -3.37
CA VAL A 440 -8.51 -8.85 -4.08
C VAL A 440 -9.67 -8.71 -3.09
N ALA A 441 -10.38 -7.58 -3.12
CA ALA A 441 -11.54 -7.32 -2.26
C ALA A 441 -12.63 -6.56 -3.03
N ASN A 442 -13.82 -7.13 -3.11
CA ASN A 442 -14.95 -6.56 -3.86
C ASN A 442 -15.68 -5.45 -3.08
N ASP A 443 -15.54 -5.43 -1.76
CA ASP A 443 -16.11 -4.46 -0.83
C ASP A 443 -15.14 -3.31 -0.47
N GLY A 444 -13.87 -3.40 -0.90
CA GLY A 444 -12.82 -2.42 -0.61
C GLY A 444 -12.88 -1.11 -1.40
N VAL A 445 -13.92 -0.91 -2.22
CA VAL A 445 -14.14 0.36 -2.95
C VAL A 445 -15.01 1.29 -2.10
N PRO A 446 -14.48 2.48 -1.69
CA PRO A 446 -15.29 3.52 -1.06
C PRO A 446 -16.54 3.84 -1.88
N THR A 447 -17.68 4.02 -1.23
CA THR A 447 -18.98 4.26 -1.90
C THR A 447 -18.92 5.42 -2.90
N GLN A 448 -18.11 6.44 -2.61
CA GLN A 448 -17.86 7.61 -3.46
C GLN A 448 -17.25 7.25 -4.82
N LEU A 449 -16.47 6.17 -4.91
CA LEU A 449 -15.80 5.74 -6.16
C LEU A 449 -16.66 4.81 -7.01
N ARG A 450 -17.72 4.21 -6.44
CA ARG A 450 -18.51 3.17 -7.12
C ARG A 450 -19.16 3.67 -8.42
N GLN A 451 -19.53 4.94 -8.50
CA GLN A 451 -20.12 5.54 -9.69
C GLN A 451 -19.11 5.81 -10.81
N SER A 452 -17.82 5.88 -10.48
CA SER A 452 -16.73 6.15 -11.43
C SER A 452 -16.04 4.89 -11.93
N LEU A 453 -16.48 3.70 -11.48
CA LEU A 453 -15.88 2.42 -11.82
C LEU A 453 -16.84 1.56 -12.65
N PRO A 454 -16.31 0.69 -13.53
CA PRO A 454 -17.12 -0.31 -14.20
C PRO A 454 -17.88 -1.20 -13.20
N ILE A 455 -19.07 -1.66 -13.61
CA ILE A 455 -19.81 -2.69 -12.87
C ILE A 455 -18.92 -3.93 -12.80
N ASP A 456 -18.79 -4.52 -11.61
CA ASP A 456 -17.96 -5.71 -11.32
C ASP A 456 -16.43 -5.54 -11.38
N VAL A 457 -15.90 -4.32 -11.20
CA VAL A 457 -14.44 -4.14 -11.15
C VAL A 457 -13.83 -4.76 -9.88
N MET A 458 -12.90 -5.69 -10.06
CA MET A 458 -12.14 -6.28 -8.95
C MET A 458 -11.03 -5.31 -8.53
N VAL A 459 -11.12 -4.76 -7.32
CA VAL A 459 -10.04 -3.93 -6.77
C VAL A 459 -9.20 -4.71 -5.77
N HIS A 460 -7.99 -4.22 -5.52
CA HIS A 460 -7.13 -4.77 -4.48
C HIS A 460 -7.20 -3.90 -3.22
N THR A 461 -7.00 -4.53 -2.06
CA THR A 461 -6.92 -3.86 -0.76
C THR A 461 -5.63 -4.21 -0.02
N THR A 462 -5.35 -3.46 1.03
CA THR A 462 -4.20 -3.64 1.92
C THR A 462 -4.48 -4.70 2.98
N VAL A 463 -3.49 -5.57 3.22
CA VAL A 463 -3.47 -6.47 4.41
C VAL A 463 -2.38 -6.05 5.39
N GLY A 464 -1.17 -5.82 4.88
CA GLY A 464 0.02 -5.60 5.70
C GLY A 464 0.82 -6.89 5.91
N CYS A 465 2.14 -6.80 5.77
CA CYS A 465 3.10 -7.86 6.07
C CYS A 465 4.43 -7.24 6.51
N ASP A 466 5.37 -8.06 6.96
CA ASP A 466 6.71 -7.60 7.37
C ASP A 466 7.44 -6.86 6.24
N ALA A 467 7.29 -7.33 4.99
CA ALA A 467 7.94 -6.71 3.84
C ALA A 467 7.48 -5.27 3.54
N CYS A 468 6.32 -4.85 4.08
CA CYS A 468 5.83 -3.48 4.00
C CYS A 468 5.66 -2.82 5.38
N ALA A 469 6.26 -3.36 6.43
CA ALA A 469 6.11 -2.87 7.80
C ALA A 469 4.62 -2.66 8.18
N MET A 470 3.80 -3.66 7.82
CA MET A 470 2.35 -3.73 8.05
C MET A 470 1.54 -2.53 7.51
N THR A 471 2.09 -1.74 6.59
CA THR A 471 1.36 -0.64 5.93
C THR A 471 0.31 -1.13 4.93
N GLY A 472 0.57 -2.29 4.30
CA GLY A 472 -0.08 -2.71 3.06
C GLY A 472 0.41 -1.99 1.79
N TYR A 473 1.33 -1.03 1.90
CA TYR A 473 1.90 -0.24 0.80
C TYR A 473 3.42 -0.35 0.75
N LYS A 474 3.99 -0.37 -0.45
CA LYS A 474 5.45 -0.38 -0.61
C LYS A 474 5.83 0.43 -1.84
N GLY A 475 6.35 1.64 -1.61
CA GLY A 475 6.70 2.58 -2.66
C GLY A 475 5.50 3.39 -3.13
N ARG A 476 5.72 4.14 -4.21
CA ARG A 476 4.75 5.09 -4.78
C ARG A 476 4.72 4.98 -6.30
N VAL A 477 3.59 5.32 -6.89
CA VAL A 477 3.38 5.41 -8.34
C VAL A 477 2.87 6.80 -8.72
N ALA A 478 3.27 7.28 -9.89
CA ALA A 478 2.82 8.56 -10.41
C ALA A 478 1.39 8.45 -10.97
N VAL A 479 0.58 9.44 -10.61
CA VAL A 479 -0.68 9.76 -11.28
C VAL A 479 -0.44 11.03 -12.06
N THR A 480 -0.74 10.99 -13.35
CA THR A 480 -0.39 12.06 -14.28
C THR A 480 -1.59 12.56 -15.06
N GLU A 481 -1.57 13.84 -15.39
CA GLU A 481 -2.36 14.43 -16.45
C GLU A 481 -1.35 15.02 -17.44
N ILE A 482 -1.26 14.40 -18.62
CA ILE A 482 -0.31 14.82 -19.66
C ILE A 482 -1.08 15.50 -20.79
N VAL A 483 -0.87 16.81 -20.91
CA VAL A 483 -1.47 17.67 -21.92
C VAL A 483 -0.45 17.92 -23.01
N LEU A 484 -0.83 17.60 -24.25
CA LEU A 484 -0.08 17.94 -25.45
C LEU A 484 -0.89 19.03 -26.18
N PRO A 485 -0.35 20.25 -26.35
CA PRO A 485 -1.05 21.30 -27.07
C PRO A 485 -1.31 20.91 -28.52
N ASP A 486 -2.55 21.09 -28.95
CA ASP A 486 -2.97 21.08 -30.34
C ASP A 486 -3.37 22.51 -30.75
N PHE A 487 -3.76 22.68 -32.02
CA PHE A 487 -4.16 23.99 -32.54
C PHE A 487 -5.36 24.60 -31.79
N GLU A 488 -6.28 23.79 -31.28
CA GLU A 488 -7.45 24.29 -30.53
C GLU A 488 -7.00 24.85 -29.18
N LEU A 489 -6.13 24.13 -28.46
CA LEU A 489 -5.56 24.58 -27.20
C LEU A 489 -4.67 25.82 -27.39
N GLU A 490 -3.81 25.84 -28.41
CA GLU A 490 -2.96 26.99 -28.74
C GLU A 490 -3.81 28.25 -28.94
N ARG A 491 -4.90 28.15 -29.72
CA ARG A 491 -5.83 29.27 -29.93
C ARG A 491 -6.53 29.68 -28.63
N ALA A 492 -6.97 28.71 -27.83
CA ALA A 492 -7.62 28.99 -26.55
C ALA A 492 -6.68 29.73 -25.58
N ILE A 493 -5.42 29.31 -25.49
CA ILE A 493 -4.38 29.99 -24.71
C ILE A 493 -4.17 31.41 -25.23
N ALA A 494 -3.95 31.59 -26.53
CA ALA A 494 -3.68 32.90 -27.12
C ALA A 494 -4.85 33.89 -26.93
N SER A 495 -6.09 33.39 -26.87
CA SER A 495 -7.28 34.19 -26.60
C SER A 495 -7.51 34.54 -25.13
N GLY A 496 -6.65 34.07 -24.21
CA GLY A 496 -6.79 34.31 -22.78
C GLY A 496 -7.94 33.52 -22.15
N THR A 497 -8.27 32.34 -22.70
CA THR A 497 -9.36 31.50 -22.17
C THR A 497 -9.07 31.11 -20.71
N PRO A 498 -10.03 31.24 -19.77
CA PRO A 498 -9.86 30.82 -18.38
C PRO A 498 -9.60 29.31 -18.23
N ALA A 499 -9.03 28.91 -17.09
CA ALA A 499 -8.64 27.51 -16.82
C ALA A 499 -9.77 26.49 -17.06
N GLU A 500 -11.00 26.78 -16.65
CA GLU A 500 -12.15 25.90 -16.88
C GLU A 500 -12.47 25.69 -18.38
N GLY A 501 -12.30 26.74 -19.19
CA GLY A 501 -12.43 26.65 -20.64
C GLY A 501 -11.32 25.81 -21.26
N LEU A 502 -10.07 26.01 -20.81
CA LEU A 502 -8.92 25.22 -21.25
C LEU A 502 -9.10 23.74 -20.91
N THR A 503 -9.56 23.43 -19.70
CA THR A 503 -9.84 22.04 -19.29
C THR A 503 -10.82 21.36 -20.22
N ARG A 504 -11.90 22.03 -20.65
CA ARG A 504 -12.84 21.45 -21.62
C ARG A 504 -12.19 21.15 -22.98
N VAL A 505 -11.32 22.03 -23.46
CA VAL A 505 -10.57 21.83 -24.72
C VAL A 505 -9.63 20.62 -24.57
N VAL A 506 -8.84 20.59 -23.51
CA VAL A 506 -7.89 19.52 -23.19
C VAL A 506 -8.58 18.15 -23.05
N ARG A 507 -9.76 18.10 -22.43
CA ARG A 507 -10.55 16.85 -22.32
C ARG A 507 -11.08 16.37 -23.67
N ARG A 508 -11.54 17.27 -24.54
CA ARG A 508 -11.98 16.91 -25.91
C ARG A 508 -10.83 16.41 -26.78
N ALA A 509 -9.62 16.93 -26.58
CA ALA A 509 -8.39 16.43 -27.21
C ALA A 509 -7.92 15.08 -26.64
N GLY A 510 -8.65 14.51 -25.67
CA GLY A 510 -8.41 13.17 -25.14
C GLY A 510 -7.36 13.10 -24.04
N ALA A 511 -6.96 14.22 -23.41
CA ALA A 511 -6.10 14.15 -22.22
C ALA A 511 -6.91 13.72 -20.99
N ARG A 512 -6.41 12.71 -20.27
CA ARG A 512 -7.02 12.20 -19.04
C ARG A 512 -6.78 13.16 -17.87
N SER A 513 -7.76 13.27 -16.98
CA SER A 513 -7.58 13.96 -15.72
C SER A 513 -6.68 13.16 -14.76
N LEU A 514 -6.13 13.84 -13.74
CA LEU A 514 -5.47 13.16 -12.62
C LEU A 514 -6.39 12.10 -11.98
N TRP A 515 -7.69 12.38 -11.91
CA TRP A 515 -8.69 11.44 -11.41
C TRP A 515 -8.78 10.18 -12.27
N GLN A 516 -8.93 10.33 -13.59
CA GLN A 516 -9.00 9.20 -14.51
C GLN A 516 -7.70 8.38 -14.52
N SER A 517 -6.54 9.03 -14.44
CA SER A 517 -5.24 8.37 -14.29
C SER A 517 -5.16 7.58 -12.97
N ALA A 518 -5.66 8.11 -11.87
CA ALA A 518 -5.68 7.37 -10.60
C ALA A 518 -6.68 6.22 -10.57
N LEU A 519 -7.86 6.39 -11.19
CA LEU A 519 -8.81 5.29 -11.38
C LEU A 519 -8.19 4.15 -12.19
N SER A 520 -7.44 4.47 -13.25
CA SER A 520 -6.67 3.49 -14.02
C SER A 520 -5.70 2.70 -13.12
N GLN A 521 -4.98 3.37 -12.22
CA GLN A 521 -4.09 2.72 -11.24
C GLN A 521 -4.85 1.83 -10.24
N LEU A 522 -6.04 2.25 -9.80
CA LEU A 522 -6.90 1.45 -8.92
C LEU A 522 -7.36 0.16 -9.61
N VAL A 523 -7.85 0.27 -10.86
CA VAL A 523 -8.30 -0.88 -11.66
C VAL A 523 -7.15 -1.84 -11.95
N CYS A 524 -5.94 -1.34 -12.14
CA CYS A 524 -4.74 -2.17 -12.32
C CYS A 524 -4.24 -2.85 -11.02
N GLY A 525 -4.89 -2.61 -9.87
CA GLY A 525 -4.48 -3.19 -8.59
C GLY A 525 -3.18 -2.61 -8.03
N ASN A 526 -2.81 -1.40 -8.43
CA ASN A 526 -1.60 -0.73 -7.97
C ASN A 526 -1.82 0.07 -6.68
N THR A 527 -3.05 0.39 -6.32
CA THR A 527 -3.42 1.27 -5.20
C THR A 527 -4.82 0.90 -4.68
N THR A 528 -5.26 1.55 -3.60
CA THR A 528 -6.62 1.43 -3.05
C THR A 528 -7.46 2.68 -3.33
N GLY A 529 -8.79 2.55 -3.20
CA GLY A 529 -9.70 3.67 -3.30
C GLY A 529 -9.50 4.73 -2.21
N ASP A 530 -9.18 4.31 -0.99
CA ASP A 530 -8.87 5.22 0.12
C ASP A 530 -7.67 6.12 -0.19
N GLU A 531 -6.64 5.54 -0.81
CA GLU A 531 -5.44 6.28 -1.19
C GLU A 531 -5.72 7.29 -2.30
N LEU A 532 -6.60 6.96 -3.25
CA LEU A 532 -7.10 7.89 -4.28
C LEU A 532 -7.76 9.11 -3.65
N LEU A 533 -8.74 8.87 -2.78
CA LEU A 533 -9.50 9.94 -2.12
C LEU A 533 -8.60 10.83 -1.26
N ARG A 534 -7.61 10.24 -0.59
CA ARG A 534 -6.63 10.97 0.23
C ARG A 534 -5.77 11.97 -0.57
N VAL A 535 -5.38 11.61 -1.80
CA VAL A 535 -4.41 12.39 -2.59
C VAL A 535 -5.09 13.39 -3.54
N LEU A 536 -6.25 13.04 -4.08
CA LEU A 536 -6.90 13.82 -5.13
C LEU A 536 -8.04 14.73 -4.66
N ASP A 537 -8.44 14.64 -3.39
CA ASP A 537 -9.41 15.53 -2.72
C ASP A 537 -10.45 16.15 -3.67
N GLN A 538 -11.29 15.30 -4.27
CA GLN A 538 -12.43 15.79 -5.04
C GLN A 538 -13.67 15.88 -4.15
N GLN A 539 -14.09 17.12 -3.90
CA GLN A 539 -15.50 17.46 -3.88
C GLN A 539 -16.12 16.93 -5.19
N VAL A 540 -16.97 15.92 -5.06
CA VAL A 540 -17.76 15.33 -6.14
C VAL A 540 -18.39 16.45 -6.97
N THR A 541 -17.84 16.72 -8.14
CA THR A 541 -18.44 17.60 -9.15
C THR A 541 -18.93 16.74 -10.30
N THR A 542 -20.16 17.01 -10.72
CA THR A 542 -21.08 16.07 -11.36
C THR A 542 -20.75 15.66 -12.80
N ALA A 543 -21.09 14.40 -13.11
CA ALA A 543 -21.54 13.83 -14.40
C ALA A 543 -20.65 13.92 -15.66
N ALA A 544 -19.55 14.68 -15.68
CA ALA A 544 -18.75 14.86 -16.91
C ALA A 544 -17.56 13.89 -17.07
N ASP A 545 -17.17 13.18 -16.00
CA ASP A 545 -15.93 12.37 -15.97
C ASP A 545 -16.15 10.84 -16.05
N ALA A 546 -17.37 10.39 -16.35
CA ALA A 546 -17.64 8.97 -16.58
C ALA A 546 -16.97 8.48 -17.87
N TYR A 547 -16.57 7.20 -17.90
CA TYR A 547 -16.06 6.52 -19.09
C TYR A 547 -16.98 6.79 -20.30
N PRO A 548 -16.43 7.03 -21.51
CA PRO A 548 -17.27 7.13 -22.70
C PRO A 548 -17.92 5.77 -22.95
N THR A 549 -19.21 5.66 -22.68
CA THR A 549 -20.04 4.57 -23.21
C THR A 549 -20.22 4.83 -24.70
N GLY A 550 -19.77 3.89 -25.53
CA GLY A 550 -19.84 4.00 -26.98
C GLY A 550 -21.26 4.29 -27.51
N ASP A 551 -21.28 5.20 -28.47
CA ASP A 551 -22.32 5.57 -29.44
C ASP A 551 -23.67 4.82 -29.38
N GLY A 552 -24.67 5.50 -28.82
CA GLY A 552 -26.08 5.22 -29.05
C GLY A 552 -26.51 5.79 -30.41
N HIS A 553 -26.77 4.89 -31.37
CA HIS A 553 -27.44 5.17 -32.62
C HIS A 553 -28.72 6.00 -32.41
N GLY A 554 -28.89 7.00 -33.28
CA GLY A 554 -30.01 7.93 -33.26
C GLY A 554 -31.38 7.25 -33.35
N VAL A 555 -32.30 7.67 -32.49
CA VAL A 555 -33.73 7.41 -32.65
C VAL A 555 -34.43 8.74 -32.89
N ARG A 556 -35.02 8.84 -34.10
CA ARG A 556 -35.89 9.94 -34.52
C ARG A 556 -37.08 10.07 -33.56
N LYS A 557 -37.44 11.32 -33.23
CA LYS A 557 -38.76 11.67 -32.69
C LYS A 557 -39.86 11.12 -33.60
N ASN A 558 -41.02 10.76 -33.02
CA ASN A 558 -42.36 11.10 -33.54
C ASN A 558 -43.45 10.95 -32.46
N SER A 559 -44.25 12.03 -32.37
CA SER A 559 -45.66 12.23 -31.99
C SER A 559 -46.47 11.26 -31.12
N SER A 560 -47.11 11.89 -30.11
CA SER A 560 -48.45 11.64 -29.54
C SER A 560 -48.61 10.64 -28.39
N GLY A 561 -49.02 11.17 -27.23
CA GLY A 561 -49.66 10.39 -26.16
C GLY A 561 -49.26 10.79 -24.74
N ARG A 562 -49.84 11.87 -24.21
CA ARG A 562 -49.78 12.29 -22.79
C ARG A 562 -50.01 11.12 -21.82
N ARG A 563 -49.29 11.15 -20.69
CA ARG A 563 -49.92 11.04 -19.36
C ARG A 563 -49.12 11.86 -18.33
N ASP A 564 -49.88 12.57 -17.50
CA ASP A 564 -49.47 13.67 -16.63
C ASP A 564 -48.51 13.29 -15.51
N VAL A 565 -47.55 14.19 -15.21
CA VAL A 565 -46.88 14.25 -13.91
C VAL A 565 -47.07 15.65 -13.35
N GLN A 566 -47.87 15.73 -12.30
CA GLN A 566 -48.15 16.92 -11.50
C GLN A 566 -46.96 17.15 -10.55
N TYR A 567 -46.33 18.33 -10.65
CA TYR A 567 -45.20 18.74 -9.82
C TYR A 567 -45.76 19.35 -8.53
N ASP A 568 -45.65 18.67 -7.38
CA ASP A 568 -45.87 19.29 -6.07
C ASP A 568 -44.52 19.73 -5.50
N SER A 569 -44.23 21.02 -5.64
CA SER A 569 -43.10 21.70 -5.03
C SER A 569 -43.46 22.13 -3.61
N ARG A 570 -43.03 21.37 -2.61
CA ARG A 570 -42.89 21.87 -1.25
C ARG A 570 -41.43 21.91 -0.84
N HIS A 571 -40.95 23.14 -0.69
CA HIS A 571 -39.70 23.47 -0.04
C HIS A 571 -39.67 22.86 1.37
N VAL A 572 -38.68 22.03 1.64
CA VAL A 572 -38.26 21.70 3.00
C VAL A 572 -36.94 22.41 3.23
N ALA A 573 -36.99 23.38 4.14
CA ALA A 573 -35.82 24.11 4.61
C ALA A 573 -34.85 23.13 5.29
N VAL A 574 -33.58 23.20 4.89
CA VAL A 574 -32.49 22.47 5.54
C VAL A 574 -32.05 23.28 6.75
N SER A 575 -32.42 22.82 7.95
CA SER A 575 -31.72 23.19 9.18
C SER A 575 -31.67 22.00 10.14
N GLU A 576 -30.45 21.73 10.60
CA GLU A 576 -30.05 21.05 11.83
C GLU A 576 -29.80 19.53 11.87
N SER A 577 -28.60 19.23 12.41
CA SER A 577 -28.08 18.00 13.02
C SER A 577 -27.61 16.84 12.14
N LEU A 578 -26.29 16.86 11.89
CA LEU A 578 -25.44 15.70 11.63
C LEU A 578 -25.38 14.81 12.89
N ASP A 579 -26.42 14.02 13.15
CA ASP A 579 -26.29 12.89 14.09
C ASP A 579 -27.46 11.92 13.94
N GLN A 580 -27.39 11.03 12.94
CA GLN A 580 -28.10 9.75 12.91
C GLN A 580 -27.61 8.89 11.74
N ARG A 581 -26.75 7.90 12.05
CA ARG A 581 -26.38 6.83 11.12
C ARG A 581 -27.58 5.91 10.92
N VAL A 582 -28.28 6.05 9.80
CA VAL A 582 -29.19 5.01 9.31
C VAL A 582 -28.35 4.00 8.53
N SER A 583 -28.17 2.81 9.08
CA SER A 583 -27.56 1.69 8.37
C SER A 583 -28.43 1.33 7.16
N PRO A 584 -27.85 1.09 5.96
CA PRO A 584 -28.64 0.62 4.82
C PRO A 584 -29.28 -0.74 5.16
N PRO A 585 -30.50 -1.03 4.66
CA PRO A 585 -31.17 -2.28 4.98
C PRO A 585 -30.33 -3.46 4.45
N THR A 586 -29.88 -4.31 5.36
CA THR A 586 -29.31 -5.62 5.04
C THR A 586 -30.40 -6.46 4.40
N VAL A 587 -30.30 -6.73 3.09
CA VAL A 587 -31.10 -7.79 2.46
C VAL A 587 -30.53 -9.11 2.99
N PRO A 588 -31.26 -9.86 3.83
CA PRO A 588 -30.75 -11.13 4.35
C PRO A 588 -30.54 -12.11 3.21
N VAL A 589 -29.53 -12.99 3.34
CA VAL A 589 -29.39 -14.14 2.43
C VAL A 589 -30.64 -15.01 2.59
N THR A 590 -31.42 -15.14 1.53
CA THR A 590 -32.69 -15.86 1.51
C THR A 590 -32.51 -17.34 1.17
N SER A 591 -31.41 -17.72 0.50
CA SER A 591 -31.15 -19.10 0.06
C SER A 591 -29.69 -19.35 -0.36
N VAL A 592 -29.27 -20.63 -0.34
CA VAL A 592 -28.01 -21.12 -0.95
C VAL A 592 -28.38 -22.19 -1.96
N ILE A 593 -27.92 -22.08 -3.21
CA ILE A 593 -28.32 -22.97 -4.33
C ILE A 593 -27.10 -23.38 -5.16
N ALA A 594 -26.92 -24.66 -5.45
CA ALA A 594 -26.03 -25.11 -6.53
C ALA A 594 -26.72 -24.89 -7.87
N GLY A 595 -26.34 -23.80 -8.56
CA GLY A 595 -27.08 -23.30 -9.72
C GLY A 595 -26.35 -23.45 -11.05
N VAL A 596 -25.03 -23.66 -11.02
CA VAL A 596 -24.20 -23.70 -12.22
C VAL A 596 -23.05 -24.69 -12.08
N VAL A 597 -22.48 -25.09 -13.21
CA VAL A 597 -21.27 -25.90 -13.31
C VAL A 597 -20.22 -25.22 -14.16
N ASP A 598 -18.96 -25.37 -13.76
CA ASP A 598 -17.79 -24.99 -14.57
C ASP A 598 -16.99 -26.27 -14.85
N VAL A 599 -16.81 -26.62 -16.12
CA VAL A 599 -16.18 -27.89 -16.52
C VAL A 599 -14.92 -27.65 -17.35
N TYR A 600 -13.77 -28.01 -16.79
CA TYR A 600 -12.47 -27.94 -17.44
C TYR A 600 -12.26 -29.19 -18.27
N VAL A 601 -12.40 -29.07 -19.59
CA VAL A 601 -12.19 -30.19 -20.50
C VAL A 601 -10.70 -30.34 -20.80
N ILE A 602 -10.18 -31.51 -20.45
CA ILE A 602 -8.76 -31.84 -20.41
C ILE A 602 -8.47 -32.94 -21.40
N ARG A 603 -7.45 -32.70 -22.22
CA ARG A 603 -6.86 -33.71 -23.10
C ARG A 603 -5.48 -34.10 -22.57
N PRO A 604 -5.30 -35.33 -22.06
CA PRO A 604 -3.98 -35.82 -21.65
C PRO A 604 -3.10 -36.05 -22.88
N LEU A 605 -1.82 -35.72 -22.78
CA LEU A 605 -0.80 -35.95 -23.81
C LEU A 605 0.34 -36.80 -23.24
N SER A 606 1.21 -37.33 -24.09
CA SER A 606 2.40 -38.10 -23.67
C SER A 606 3.35 -37.29 -22.78
N GLN A 607 3.31 -35.95 -22.89
CA GLN A 607 3.98 -35.02 -21.99
C GLN A 607 3.01 -33.87 -21.65
N GLY A 608 2.42 -33.91 -20.45
CA GLY A 608 1.49 -32.90 -19.97
C GLY A 608 0.06 -33.06 -20.50
N TRP A 609 -0.68 -31.96 -20.54
CA TRP A 609 -2.10 -31.93 -20.80
C TRP A 609 -2.49 -30.57 -21.38
N ARG A 610 -3.55 -30.57 -22.20
CA ARG A 610 -4.14 -29.35 -22.76
C ARG A 610 -5.55 -29.14 -22.24
N VAL A 611 -5.94 -27.88 -22.12
CA VAL A 611 -7.26 -27.46 -21.69
C VAL A 611 -7.98 -26.87 -22.90
N LEU A 612 -9.24 -27.25 -23.09
CA LEU A 612 -10.12 -26.63 -24.07
C LEU A 612 -10.56 -25.27 -23.52
N VAL A 613 -10.40 -24.22 -24.33
CA VAL A 613 -10.95 -22.90 -24.06
C VAL A 613 -11.84 -22.49 -25.22
N MET A 614 -12.94 -21.82 -24.95
CA MET A 614 -13.94 -21.44 -25.95
C MET A 614 -14.22 -19.95 -25.88
N GLN A 615 -14.41 -19.31 -27.03
CA GLN A 615 -14.73 -17.89 -27.13
C GLN A 615 -16.22 -17.67 -27.27
N ARG A 616 -16.77 -16.85 -26.37
CA ARG A 616 -18.18 -16.45 -26.41
C ARG A 616 -18.55 -15.68 -27.68
N GLY A 617 -19.71 -16.01 -28.24
CA GLY A 617 -20.31 -15.36 -29.41
C GLY A 617 -20.69 -13.91 -29.16
N ASP A 618 -20.90 -13.14 -30.24
CA ASP A 618 -21.06 -11.69 -30.16
C ASP A 618 -22.37 -11.24 -29.48
N ASP A 619 -23.42 -12.08 -29.54
CA ASP A 619 -24.75 -11.82 -28.97
C ASP A 619 -24.93 -12.40 -27.55
N THR A 620 -23.83 -12.79 -26.89
CA THR A 620 -23.87 -13.39 -25.56
C THR A 620 -23.38 -12.45 -24.46
N ARG A 621 -23.66 -12.79 -23.19
CA ARG A 621 -23.05 -12.09 -22.05
C ARG A 621 -21.52 -12.24 -22.15
N CYS A 622 -20.76 -11.17 -21.88
CA CYS A 622 -19.30 -11.20 -21.97
C CYS A 622 -18.78 -11.62 -23.36
N SER A 623 -19.42 -11.09 -24.42
CA SER A 623 -19.02 -11.25 -25.82
C SER A 623 -17.49 -11.19 -26.02
N GLY A 624 -16.95 -12.17 -26.73
CA GLY A 624 -15.54 -12.28 -27.04
C GLY A 624 -14.63 -12.76 -25.89
N ALA A 625 -15.17 -12.95 -24.68
CA ALA A 625 -14.42 -13.54 -23.57
C ALA A 625 -14.11 -15.02 -23.83
N TRP A 626 -13.00 -15.49 -23.27
CA TRP A 626 -12.58 -16.87 -23.34
C TRP A 626 -12.81 -17.54 -22.00
N GLU A 627 -13.48 -18.68 -22.02
CA GLU A 627 -13.97 -19.37 -20.84
C GLU A 627 -13.86 -20.89 -20.99
N THR A 628 -14.05 -21.56 -19.86
CA THR A 628 -14.29 -23.01 -19.82
C THR A 628 -15.74 -23.33 -20.19
N VAL A 629 -16.11 -24.61 -20.32
CA VAL A 629 -17.53 -24.99 -20.45
C VAL A 629 -18.28 -24.55 -19.20
N HIS A 630 -19.20 -23.60 -19.35
CA HIS A 630 -20.03 -23.04 -18.27
C HIS A 630 -21.50 -23.33 -18.54
N GLY A 631 -22.21 -23.79 -17.52
CA GLY A 631 -23.59 -24.25 -17.71
C GLY A 631 -24.48 -24.06 -16.49
N ARG A 632 -25.80 -24.06 -16.69
CA ARG A 632 -26.77 -24.00 -15.60
C ARG A 632 -27.17 -25.41 -15.18
N ILE A 633 -27.41 -25.59 -13.89
CA ILE A 633 -28.00 -26.84 -13.37
C ILE A 633 -29.52 -26.70 -13.46
N GLU A 634 -30.16 -27.58 -14.21
CA GLU A 634 -31.62 -27.57 -14.35
C GLU A 634 -32.33 -28.02 -13.05
N PRO A 635 -33.60 -27.63 -12.82
CA PRO A 635 -34.35 -28.09 -11.66
C PRO A 635 -34.40 -29.63 -11.57
N ASN A 636 -33.94 -30.17 -10.44
CA ASN A 636 -33.81 -31.62 -10.17
C ASN A 636 -32.69 -32.33 -10.94
N GLU A 637 -31.81 -31.59 -11.62
CA GLU A 637 -30.59 -32.14 -12.24
C GLU A 637 -29.46 -32.24 -11.19
N ARG A 638 -28.68 -33.32 -11.26
CA ARG A 638 -27.46 -33.45 -10.43
C ARG A 638 -26.32 -32.68 -11.10
N PRO A 639 -25.44 -31.98 -10.35
CA PRO A 639 -24.36 -31.19 -10.94
C PRO A 639 -23.49 -31.96 -11.94
N GLU A 640 -23.21 -33.22 -11.68
CA GLU A 640 -22.43 -34.08 -12.58
C GLU A 640 -23.14 -34.45 -13.88
N HIS A 641 -24.48 -34.52 -13.87
CA HIS A 641 -25.27 -34.72 -15.08
C HIS A 641 -25.30 -33.43 -15.90
N ALA A 642 -25.43 -32.28 -15.23
CA ALA A 642 -25.30 -30.96 -15.88
C ALA A 642 -23.93 -30.83 -16.53
N ALA A 643 -22.85 -31.18 -15.83
CA ALA A 643 -21.49 -31.13 -16.38
C ALA A 643 -21.32 -31.99 -17.65
N VAL A 644 -21.88 -33.20 -17.67
CA VAL A 644 -21.85 -34.08 -18.86
C VAL A 644 -22.67 -33.49 -20.01
N ARG A 645 -23.85 -32.95 -19.71
CA ARG A 645 -24.73 -32.34 -20.71
C ARG A 645 -24.07 -31.13 -21.35
N GLU A 646 -23.58 -30.20 -20.55
CA GLU A 646 -22.97 -28.94 -21.00
C GLU A 646 -21.71 -29.19 -21.84
N VAL A 647 -20.85 -30.15 -21.47
CA VAL A 647 -19.70 -30.51 -22.32
C VAL A 647 -20.15 -31.07 -23.67
N ARG A 648 -21.22 -31.86 -23.71
CA ARG A 648 -21.76 -32.40 -24.96
C ARG A 648 -22.40 -31.31 -25.81
N GLU A 649 -23.17 -30.41 -25.21
CA GLU A 649 -23.89 -29.35 -25.90
C GLU A 649 -22.93 -28.29 -26.46
N GLU A 650 -21.94 -27.86 -25.67
CA GLU A 650 -21.05 -26.75 -26.05
C GLU A 650 -19.81 -27.18 -26.85
N SER A 651 -19.41 -28.45 -26.79
CA SER A 651 -18.20 -28.93 -27.47
C SER A 651 -18.37 -30.17 -28.34
N GLY A 652 -19.51 -30.87 -28.23
CA GLY A 652 -19.74 -32.15 -28.90
C GLY A 652 -18.89 -33.32 -28.37
N LEU A 653 -18.10 -33.11 -27.31
CA LEU A 653 -17.17 -34.12 -26.79
C LEU A 653 -17.85 -35.10 -25.83
N VAL A 654 -17.30 -36.31 -25.77
CA VAL A 654 -17.72 -37.35 -24.81
C VAL A 654 -16.69 -37.46 -23.71
N ILE A 655 -17.13 -37.26 -22.47
CA ILE A 655 -16.29 -37.35 -21.27
C ILE A 655 -15.97 -38.81 -20.97
N ALA A 656 -14.70 -39.14 -20.82
CA ALA A 656 -14.24 -40.47 -20.41
C ALA A 656 -14.14 -40.61 -18.88
N ARG A 657 -13.69 -39.55 -18.20
CA ARG A 657 -13.59 -39.49 -16.72
C ARG A 657 -13.95 -38.10 -16.23
N LEU A 658 -14.75 -38.01 -15.16
CA LEU A 658 -15.17 -36.74 -14.55
C LEU A 658 -14.78 -36.69 -13.07
N TYR A 659 -14.15 -35.60 -12.65
CA TYR A 659 -13.73 -35.38 -11.27
C TYR A 659 -14.33 -34.10 -10.71
N ASN A 660 -14.91 -34.16 -9.51
CA ASN A 660 -15.27 -32.95 -8.76
C ASN A 660 -14.02 -32.33 -8.15
N VAL A 661 -13.76 -31.06 -8.44
CA VAL A 661 -12.53 -30.36 -8.04
C VAL A 661 -12.78 -29.50 -6.81
N THR A 662 -13.79 -28.65 -6.87
CA THR A 662 -14.10 -27.68 -5.81
C THR A 662 -15.50 -27.10 -6.00
N VAL A 663 -15.99 -26.35 -5.02
CA VAL A 663 -17.24 -25.61 -5.10
C VAL A 663 -16.95 -24.15 -4.82
N GLN A 664 -17.31 -23.27 -5.76
CA GLN A 664 -17.05 -21.83 -5.67
C GLN A 664 -18.35 -21.08 -5.33
N PRO A 665 -18.46 -20.46 -4.13
CA PRO A 665 -19.62 -19.67 -3.77
C PRO A 665 -19.54 -18.24 -4.34
N PHE A 666 -20.67 -17.71 -4.82
CA PHE A 666 -20.82 -16.30 -5.18
C PHE A 666 -22.22 -15.79 -4.82
N TYR A 667 -22.33 -14.55 -4.36
CA TYR A 667 -23.59 -13.98 -3.88
C TYR A 667 -24.30 -13.15 -4.96
N LEU A 668 -25.49 -13.59 -5.36
CA LEU A 668 -26.39 -12.87 -6.26
C LEU A 668 -27.30 -11.95 -5.44
N HIS A 669 -26.84 -10.71 -5.22
CA HIS A 669 -27.53 -9.71 -4.40
C HIS A 669 -28.94 -9.36 -4.92
N SER A 670 -29.19 -9.49 -6.22
CA SER A 670 -30.51 -9.24 -6.83
C SER A 670 -31.55 -10.28 -6.43
N LEU A 671 -31.10 -11.48 -6.06
CA LEU A 671 -31.94 -12.60 -5.64
C LEU A 671 -31.84 -12.88 -4.14
N GLY A 672 -30.86 -12.27 -3.46
CA GLY A 672 -30.54 -12.58 -2.06
C GLY A 672 -29.95 -13.99 -1.89
N THR A 673 -29.38 -14.57 -2.95
CA THR A 673 -29.01 -16.00 -2.97
C THR A 673 -27.50 -16.17 -3.08
N VAL A 674 -26.91 -17.06 -2.28
CA VAL A 674 -25.55 -17.57 -2.55
C VAL A 674 -25.65 -18.69 -3.56
N GLN A 675 -25.15 -18.48 -4.78
CA GLN A 675 -25.01 -19.53 -5.77
C GLN A 675 -23.68 -20.26 -5.61
N LEU A 676 -23.73 -21.58 -5.72
CA LEU A 676 -22.56 -22.45 -5.74
C LEU A 676 -22.33 -22.88 -7.20
N ALA A 677 -21.15 -22.57 -7.73
CA ALA A 677 -20.63 -23.17 -8.95
C ALA A 677 -19.89 -24.46 -8.59
N VAL A 678 -20.36 -25.60 -9.09
CA VAL A 678 -19.68 -26.89 -8.88
C VAL A 678 -18.66 -27.06 -10.00
N VAL A 679 -17.39 -27.20 -9.64
CA VAL A 679 -16.29 -27.21 -10.60
C VAL A 679 -15.86 -28.64 -10.88
N PHE A 680 -15.83 -29.03 -12.15
CA PHE A 680 -15.43 -30.35 -12.60
C PHE A 680 -14.21 -30.31 -13.52
N ALA A 681 -13.41 -31.37 -13.50
CA ALA A 681 -12.39 -31.67 -14.49
C ALA A 681 -12.84 -32.88 -15.33
N ALA A 682 -12.98 -32.70 -16.64
CA ALA A 682 -13.47 -33.70 -17.58
C ALA A 682 -12.36 -34.15 -18.53
N PHE A 683 -12.00 -35.43 -18.50
CA PHE A 683 -10.99 -35.99 -19.38
C PHE A 683 -11.62 -36.60 -20.63
N VAL A 684 -11.00 -36.34 -21.78
CA VAL A 684 -11.40 -36.91 -23.07
C VAL A 684 -10.24 -37.73 -23.66
N ASP A 685 -10.51 -38.98 -24.04
CA ASP A 685 -9.45 -39.97 -24.33
C ASP A 685 -9.02 -40.03 -25.82
N GLU A 686 -9.68 -39.31 -26.76
CA GLU A 686 -9.35 -39.32 -28.21
C GLU A 686 -9.55 -37.93 -28.88
N PRO A 687 -8.98 -37.69 -30.10
CA PRO A 687 -9.13 -36.42 -30.82
C PRO A 687 -10.55 -36.29 -31.41
N GLY A 688 -11.55 -36.13 -30.54
CA GLY A 688 -12.86 -35.66 -30.95
C GLY A 688 -12.74 -34.27 -31.57
N THR A 689 -13.38 -34.08 -32.72
CA THR A 689 -13.56 -32.76 -33.32
C THR A 689 -14.49 -31.96 -32.43
N VAL A 690 -14.04 -30.78 -31.99
CA VAL A 690 -14.90 -29.88 -31.21
C VAL A 690 -15.95 -29.30 -32.16
N THR A 691 -17.22 -29.47 -31.79
CA THR A 691 -18.35 -28.81 -32.44
C THR A 691 -18.90 -27.80 -31.43
N LEU A 692 -18.75 -26.52 -31.71
CA LEU A 692 -19.19 -25.46 -30.81
C LEU A 692 -20.72 -25.37 -30.74
N GLY A 693 -21.25 -25.17 -29.54
CA GLY A 693 -22.63 -24.77 -29.32
C GLY A 693 -22.93 -23.35 -29.82
N ASP A 694 -24.20 -22.96 -29.81
CA ASP A 694 -24.65 -21.66 -30.30
C ASP A 694 -24.09 -20.47 -29.48
N GLU A 695 -23.58 -20.72 -28.27
CA GLU A 695 -23.00 -19.70 -27.40
C GLU A 695 -21.56 -19.32 -27.73
N HIS A 696 -20.84 -20.12 -28.52
CA HIS A 696 -19.42 -19.94 -28.80
C HIS A 696 -19.13 -19.81 -30.29
N LYS A 697 -18.15 -18.97 -30.63
CA LYS A 697 -17.75 -18.69 -32.01
C LYS A 697 -16.36 -19.18 -32.38
N ASP A 698 -15.52 -19.50 -31.40
CA ASP A 698 -14.16 -19.99 -31.61
C ASP A 698 -13.71 -20.90 -30.45
N TYR A 699 -12.69 -21.73 -30.66
CA TYR A 699 -12.09 -22.57 -29.62
C TYR A 699 -10.60 -22.81 -29.83
N GLU A 700 -9.88 -23.05 -28.73
CA GLU A 700 -8.46 -23.38 -28.76
C GLU A 700 -8.14 -24.51 -27.77
N TRP A 701 -7.17 -25.36 -28.13
CA TRP A 701 -6.57 -26.34 -27.22
C TRP A 701 -5.21 -25.84 -26.74
N LEU A 702 -5.19 -25.29 -25.53
CA LEU A 702 -4.03 -24.59 -24.99
C LEU A 702 -3.29 -25.42 -23.93
N PRO A 703 -1.95 -25.33 -23.87
CA PRO A 703 -1.19 -25.69 -22.67
C PRO A 703 -1.72 -24.94 -21.43
N VAL A 704 -1.56 -25.53 -20.25
CA VAL A 704 -2.12 -25.00 -18.99
C VAL A 704 -1.70 -23.55 -18.72
N ASP A 705 -0.42 -23.21 -18.91
CA ASP A 705 0.12 -21.87 -18.73
C ASP A 705 -0.51 -20.85 -19.69
N GLN A 706 -0.79 -21.25 -20.93
CA GLN A 706 -1.45 -20.41 -21.91
C GLN A 706 -2.95 -20.29 -21.65
N ALA A 707 -3.62 -21.37 -21.25
CA ALA A 707 -5.02 -21.35 -20.83
C ALA A 707 -5.22 -20.39 -19.64
N LEU A 708 -4.30 -20.40 -18.67
CA LEU A 708 -4.28 -19.46 -17.56
C LEU A 708 -4.17 -18.00 -18.02
N SER A 709 -3.45 -17.71 -19.09
CA SER A 709 -3.38 -16.35 -19.66
C SER A 709 -4.63 -15.98 -20.47
N ARG A 710 -5.39 -16.97 -20.92
CA ARG A 710 -6.55 -16.82 -21.80
C ARG A 710 -7.84 -16.55 -21.04
N PHE A 711 -8.03 -17.24 -19.90
CA PHE A 711 -9.25 -17.12 -19.10
C PHE A 711 -9.46 -15.72 -18.56
N ALA A 712 -10.65 -15.20 -18.80
CA ALA A 712 -11.03 -13.86 -18.38
C ALA A 712 -11.18 -13.76 -16.86
N TRP A 713 -11.65 -14.83 -16.19
CA TRP A 713 -12.01 -14.76 -14.78
C TRP A 713 -10.93 -15.37 -13.86
N PRO A 714 -10.55 -14.68 -12.75
CA PRO A 714 -9.61 -15.23 -11.76
C PRO A 714 -10.02 -16.58 -11.18
N ARG A 715 -11.33 -16.80 -10.98
CA ARG A 715 -11.87 -18.07 -10.45
C ARG A 715 -11.55 -19.25 -11.35
N GLU A 716 -11.45 -19.02 -12.66
CA GLU A 716 -11.13 -20.07 -13.62
C GLU A 716 -9.67 -20.48 -13.55
N ARG A 717 -8.81 -19.48 -13.31
CA ARG A 717 -7.38 -19.66 -13.14
C ARG A 717 -7.05 -20.39 -11.83
N GLU A 718 -7.77 -20.07 -10.76
CA GLU A 718 -7.66 -20.76 -9.47
C GLU A 718 -8.08 -22.23 -9.58
N ALA A 719 -9.18 -22.52 -10.28
CA ALA A 719 -9.63 -23.88 -10.53
C ALA A 719 -8.57 -24.72 -11.26
N ILE A 720 -7.89 -24.18 -12.28
CA ILE A 720 -6.75 -24.86 -12.92
C ILE A 720 -5.64 -25.19 -11.91
N GLY A 721 -5.36 -24.30 -10.96
CA GLY A 721 -4.38 -24.55 -9.90
C GLY A 721 -4.76 -25.79 -9.08
N HIS A 722 -6.02 -25.90 -8.66
CA HIS A 722 -6.55 -27.06 -7.95
C HIS A 722 -6.50 -28.34 -8.80
N ILE A 723 -6.84 -28.25 -10.09
CA ILE A 723 -6.73 -29.39 -11.01
C ILE A 723 -5.26 -29.81 -11.20
N THR A 724 -4.35 -28.86 -11.33
CA THR A 724 -2.91 -29.14 -11.48
C THR A 724 -2.35 -29.82 -10.25
N GLN A 725 -2.74 -29.35 -9.05
CA GLN A 725 -2.39 -29.99 -7.79
C GLN A 725 -2.96 -31.42 -7.70
N LEU A 726 -4.19 -31.62 -8.18
CA LEU A 726 -4.83 -32.93 -8.24
C LEU A 726 -4.13 -33.91 -9.21
N LEU A 727 -3.56 -33.40 -10.31
CA LEU A 727 -2.96 -34.21 -11.38
C LEU A 727 -1.44 -34.36 -11.34
N ALA A 728 -0.74 -33.66 -10.44
CA ALA A 728 0.72 -33.53 -10.43
C ALA A 728 1.53 -34.84 -10.31
N THR A 729 0.88 -36.00 -10.18
CA THR A 729 1.56 -37.31 -10.04
C THR A 729 1.07 -38.39 -11.00
N GLY A 730 0.14 -38.11 -11.92
CA GLY A 730 -0.35 -39.08 -12.91
C GLY A 730 -1.30 -40.17 -12.39
N SER A 731 -1.50 -40.24 -11.06
CA SER A 731 -2.62 -40.88 -10.38
C SER A 731 -2.77 -40.17 -9.03
N ALA A 732 -3.92 -39.59 -8.70
CA ALA A 732 -4.09 -38.79 -7.47
C ALA A 732 -4.09 -39.65 -6.18
N GLY A 733 -3.68 -40.92 -6.27
CA GLY A 733 -3.74 -41.88 -5.18
C GLY A 733 -5.19 -42.11 -4.72
N PRO A 734 -5.43 -42.35 -3.42
CA PRO A 734 -6.79 -42.56 -2.88
C PRO A 734 -7.75 -41.39 -3.11
N VAL A 735 -7.23 -40.19 -3.40
CA VAL A 735 -8.03 -38.98 -3.68
C VAL A 735 -8.71 -39.07 -5.05
N GLU A 736 -8.13 -39.84 -5.99
CA GLU A 736 -8.72 -40.10 -7.31
C GLU A 736 -10.08 -40.79 -7.18
N ASP A 737 -10.18 -41.82 -6.32
CA ASP A 737 -11.42 -42.56 -6.09
C ASP A 737 -12.51 -41.75 -5.37
N VAL A 738 -12.10 -40.77 -4.54
CA VAL A 738 -13.03 -39.93 -3.75
C VAL A 738 -13.66 -38.82 -4.60
N LEU A 739 -12.90 -38.26 -5.54
CA LEU A 739 -13.33 -37.13 -6.37
C LEU A 739 -13.92 -37.57 -7.71
N ARG A 740 -13.62 -38.80 -8.16
CA ARG A 740 -14.18 -39.36 -9.38
C ARG A 740 -15.68 -39.57 -9.23
N VAL A 741 -16.43 -39.02 -10.17
CA VAL A 741 -17.89 -39.08 -10.14
C VAL A 741 -18.42 -40.30 -10.90
N PHE A 742 -17.72 -40.75 -11.95
CA PHE A 742 -17.92 -42.00 -12.68
C PHE A 742 -16.69 -42.39 -13.53
#